data_AF-A0A173Z9R9-F1
#
_entry.id   AF-A0A173Z9R9-F1
#
_cell.length_a   1.000
_cell.length_b   1.000
_cell.length_c   1.000
_cell.angle_alpha   90.00
_cell.angle_beta   90.00
_cell.angle_gamma   90.00
#
_symmetry.space_group_name_H-M   'P 1'
#
loop_
_entity.id
_entity.type
_entity.pdbx_description
1 polymer ?
#
loop_
_entity_poly.entity_id
_entity_poly.type
_entity_poly.pdbx_seq_one_letter_code
_entity_poly.pdbx_strand_id
1 'polypeptide(L)'
;MEEKIGKVILDTTCYPGKDLYSDGAIEDEMLAISRDFAPEEFNRVISERKSWPILYHFSHIRENILSWIPFTGEEKVLEIGSGCGAVTGALCERAKEVTCIELSMKRSKINAYRHQDQDNLKILVGNFQEIEKNLTEKYDYITLIGVFEYGESYIRSENPYVDFLRIISKHLKPDGKIILAIENRLGLKYWAGCTEDHFGTLFEGIQGYPKTKGVKTFSRKEFNGILEKAGNLKADWYYPYPDYKFPMTIHSDRHLPASGELHMRDYNFDRLRLDLFQESQVYNTLLSNDLYPQFANSFLLVIGKEQPQTAPVYVKFSNERDQKLSIYTEISEAADGQLTVKKVPLQKKAAAHVRNLGTICEELTGMYKEEEIEVNRCRIKGDCAQLEYLTGITLEDKLDHLLEEGRTEELEKLFFSYIKKVKNIHEKKPFEKTPEFVRVFGNVNLRSDLKCTEISNIDFVPANIILSENKVSVIDYEWTFTFPVPSQFLVYRMIFYYLELNDKRGILKERDFYEKAGILPEDIEVYVEMEHNFQQYILGEHTAMRNMYAQISPGRVEVEDYYREKKQESLEMLQIFWDNGKSFNEADSVRYLFRNGKIQTEFELPENTTMLRLDPGEMSKGLKIVKLTWEDESQVKFHTDGCEVSSGEFYFGGDDPQIIVDSVPENRKSIKIEMEILDRQTTEKKFWKVYAEQKRAMEQMSQELAQKKALVDQVEGSKAWKVYRAIKRV
;
A
#
# COMPACT_ATOMS: atom_id res chain seq x y z
N MET A 1 5.79 5.82 -47.05
CA MET A 1 6.45 4.56 -47.49
C MET A 1 6.02 3.48 -46.51
N GLU A 2 5.67 2.29 -46.97
CA GLU A 2 5.30 1.19 -46.06
C GLU A 2 6.53 0.31 -45.78
N GLU A 3 6.82 0.09 -44.49
CA GLU A 3 7.80 -0.88 -43.97
C GLU A 3 7.01 -2.06 -43.37
N LYS A 4 7.58 -3.28 -43.39
CA LYS A 4 6.94 -4.46 -42.82
C LYS A 4 7.88 -5.16 -41.83
N ILE A 5 7.39 -5.44 -40.63
CA ILE A 5 8.07 -6.24 -39.59
C ILE A 5 7.16 -7.43 -39.27
N GLY A 6 7.61 -8.64 -39.61
CA GLY A 6 6.75 -9.82 -39.59
C GLY A 6 5.54 -9.62 -40.51
N LYS A 7 4.33 -9.68 -39.95
CA LYS A 7 3.05 -9.41 -40.63
C LYS A 7 2.55 -7.97 -40.44
N VAL A 8 3.12 -7.23 -39.50
CA VAL A 8 2.72 -5.85 -39.15
C VAL A 8 3.18 -4.85 -40.20
N ILE A 9 2.28 -3.96 -40.60
CA ILE A 9 2.56 -2.88 -41.57
C ILE A 9 2.84 -1.58 -40.82
N LEU A 10 3.96 -0.93 -41.12
CA LEU A 10 4.30 0.42 -40.66
C LEU A 10 4.19 1.40 -41.82
N ASP A 11 3.24 2.33 -41.74
CA ASP A 11 3.06 3.40 -42.72
C ASP A 11 3.76 4.67 -42.23
N THR A 12 4.84 5.04 -42.91
CA THR A 12 5.71 6.18 -42.55
C THR A 12 5.42 7.43 -43.36
N THR A 13 4.29 7.47 -44.08
CA THR A 13 3.96 8.57 -45.00
C THR A 13 3.84 9.92 -44.30
N CYS A 14 3.44 9.93 -43.02
CA CYS A 14 3.36 11.14 -42.18
C CYS A 14 4.51 11.25 -41.17
N TYR A 15 5.58 10.46 -41.30
CA TYR A 15 6.72 10.52 -40.40
C TYR A 15 7.72 11.59 -40.86
N PRO A 16 8.06 12.59 -40.02
CA PRO A 16 8.94 13.70 -40.43
C PRO A 16 10.43 13.31 -40.51
N GLY A 17 10.78 12.03 -40.33
CA GLY A 17 12.16 11.56 -40.31
C GLY A 17 12.87 11.69 -38.96
N LYS A 18 12.18 12.19 -37.93
CA LYS A 18 12.68 12.29 -36.55
C LYS A 18 11.60 11.87 -35.55
N ASP A 19 12.00 11.18 -34.49
CA ASP A 19 11.09 10.83 -33.40
C ASP A 19 10.65 12.11 -32.68
N LEU A 20 9.34 12.30 -32.55
CA LEU A 20 8.75 13.47 -31.87
C LEU A 20 8.56 13.23 -30.36
N TYR A 21 8.85 12.03 -29.87
CA TYR A 21 8.83 11.62 -28.46
C TYR A 21 9.87 10.51 -28.21
N SER A 22 10.56 10.52 -27.06
CA SER A 22 11.44 9.42 -26.63
C SER A 22 11.65 9.43 -25.10
N ASP A 23 11.67 8.25 -24.48
CA ASP A 23 12.10 8.03 -23.09
C ASP A 23 13.64 7.91 -22.95
N GLY A 24 14.39 8.16 -24.03
CA GLY A 24 15.86 8.16 -24.04
C GLY A 24 16.49 6.80 -24.36
N ALA A 25 17.70 6.57 -23.87
CA ALA A 25 18.54 5.41 -24.23
C ALA A 25 17.93 4.05 -23.85
N ILE A 26 17.02 4.02 -22.87
CA ILE A 26 16.32 2.79 -22.45
C ILE A 26 15.49 2.17 -23.59
N GLU A 27 15.05 2.97 -24.56
CA GLU A 27 14.28 2.48 -25.71
C GLU A 27 15.11 1.59 -26.64
N ASP A 28 16.45 1.70 -26.62
CA ASP A 28 17.32 0.79 -27.39
C ASP A 28 17.34 -0.61 -26.76
N GLU A 29 17.33 -0.69 -25.43
CA GLU A 29 17.17 -1.96 -24.72
C GLU A 29 15.77 -2.54 -24.96
N MET A 30 14.71 -1.71 -24.88
CA MET A 30 13.35 -2.17 -25.15
C MET A 30 13.18 -2.71 -26.59
N LEU A 31 13.81 -2.07 -27.57
CA LEU A 31 13.84 -2.58 -28.95
C LEU A 31 14.55 -3.93 -29.03
N ALA A 32 15.68 -4.10 -28.37
CA ALA A 32 16.36 -5.40 -28.29
C ALA A 32 15.47 -6.46 -27.61
N ILE A 33 14.81 -6.12 -26.49
CA ILE A 33 13.90 -7.03 -25.78
C ILE A 33 12.78 -7.50 -26.71
N SER A 34 12.10 -6.57 -27.39
CA SER A 34 10.98 -6.91 -28.29
C SER A 34 11.37 -7.77 -29.49
N ARG A 35 12.63 -7.68 -29.93
CA ARG A 35 13.16 -8.43 -31.08
C ARG A 35 13.70 -9.81 -30.67
N ASP A 36 14.35 -9.88 -29.52
CA ASP A 36 15.20 -11.02 -29.15
C ASP A 36 14.49 -12.00 -28.17
N PHE A 37 13.36 -11.60 -27.56
CA PHE A 37 12.58 -12.42 -26.63
C PHE A 37 11.13 -12.56 -27.09
N ALA A 38 10.55 -13.74 -26.88
CA ALA A 38 9.13 -13.97 -27.15
C ALA A 38 8.23 -13.33 -26.06
N PRO A 39 6.98 -12.96 -26.36
CA PRO A 39 6.06 -12.37 -25.38
C PRO A 39 5.89 -13.19 -24.09
N GLU A 40 5.94 -14.52 -24.18
CA GLU A 40 5.85 -15.43 -23.03
C GLU A 40 7.04 -15.29 -22.06
N GLU A 41 8.17 -14.77 -22.52
CA GLU A 41 9.38 -14.58 -21.70
C GLU A 41 9.42 -13.22 -21.01
N PHE A 42 8.54 -12.28 -21.35
CA PHE A 42 8.61 -10.92 -20.83
C PHE A 42 8.50 -10.85 -19.30
N ASN A 43 7.68 -11.70 -18.67
CA ASN A 43 7.60 -11.74 -17.21
C ASN A 43 8.95 -12.06 -16.55
N ARG A 44 9.69 -13.04 -17.10
CA ARG A 44 11.05 -13.38 -16.67
C ARG A 44 12.01 -12.22 -16.91
N VAL A 45 11.98 -11.62 -18.10
CA VAL A 45 12.84 -10.48 -18.46
C VAL A 45 12.61 -9.30 -17.51
N ILE A 46 11.34 -8.96 -17.21
CA ILE A 46 11.00 -7.90 -16.25
C ILE A 46 11.60 -8.21 -14.86
N SER A 47 11.41 -9.44 -14.38
CA SER A 47 11.93 -9.90 -13.09
C SER A 47 13.46 -9.85 -13.00
N GLU A 48 14.16 -10.18 -14.09
CA GLU A 48 15.62 -10.16 -14.16
C GLU A 48 16.17 -8.73 -14.24
N ARG A 49 15.52 -7.86 -15.02
CA ARG A 49 15.98 -6.48 -15.28
C ARG A 49 15.66 -5.52 -14.14
N LYS A 50 14.58 -5.75 -13.39
CA LYS A 50 14.20 -4.95 -12.21
C LYS A 50 14.14 -3.45 -12.53
N SER A 51 13.58 -3.12 -13.70
CA SER A 51 13.59 -1.79 -14.28
C SER A 51 12.17 -1.29 -14.48
N TRP A 52 11.88 -0.10 -13.95
CA TRP A 52 10.55 0.51 -14.08
C TRP A 52 10.11 0.67 -15.55
N PRO A 53 10.91 1.26 -16.46
CA PRO A 53 10.52 1.37 -17.87
C PRO A 53 10.19 0.01 -18.52
N ILE A 54 10.94 -1.04 -18.18
CA ILE A 54 10.72 -2.38 -18.73
C ILE A 54 9.42 -2.98 -18.18
N LEU A 55 9.18 -2.88 -16.86
CA LEU A 55 7.90 -3.28 -16.26
C LEU A 55 6.72 -2.52 -16.89
N TYR A 56 6.83 -1.21 -17.02
CA TYR A 56 5.79 -0.34 -17.54
C TYR A 56 5.40 -0.66 -18.99
N HIS A 57 6.38 -0.91 -19.86
CA HIS A 57 6.10 -1.13 -21.28
C HIS A 57 5.80 -2.60 -21.64
N PHE A 58 6.32 -3.58 -20.90
CA PHE A 58 6.22 -5.01 -21.24
C PHE A 58 5.30 -5.85 -20.34
N SER A 59 4.80 -5.31 -19.22
CA SER A 59 3.88 -6.07 -18.36
C SER A 59 2.55 -6.34 -19.06
N HIS A 60 2.11 -7.60 -19.07
CA HIS A 60 0.80 -8.01 -19.58
C HIS A 60 -0.36 -7.45 -18.72
N ILE A 61 -0.09 -7.04 -17.48
CA ILE A 61 -1.11 -6.40 -16.61
C ILE A 61 -1.64 -5.09 -17.23
N ARG A 62 -0.85 -4.43 -18.08
CA ARG A 62 -1.29 -3.25 -18.83
C ARG A 62 -2.49 -3.53 -19.72
N GLU A 63 -2.59 -4.74 -20.28
CA GLU A 63 -3.66 -5.17 -21.16
C GLU A 63 -5.00 -5.34 -20.42
N ASN A 64 -4.98 -5.42 -19.09
CA ASN A 64 -6.19 -5.53 -18.27
C ASN A 64 -7.15 -4.35 -18.48
N ILE A 65 -6.63 -3.17 -18.82
CA ILE A 65 -7.47 -1.98 -19.04
C ILE A 65 -8.48 -2.17 -20.20
N LEU A 66 -8.16 -3.02 -21.18
CA LEU A 66 -8.97 -3.29 -22.36
C LEU A 66 -9.50 -4.74 -22.45
N SER A 67 -8.94 -5.68 -21.68
CA SER A 67 -9.16 -7.11 -21.90
C SER A 67 -10.58 -7.62 -21.61
N TRP A 68 -11.39 -6.82 -20.95
CA TRP A 68 -12.77 -7.12 -20.58
C TRP A 68 -13.80 -6.40 -21.46
N ILE A 69 -13.35 -5.49 -22.33
CA ILE A 69 -14.24 -4.75 -23.22
C ILE A 69 -14.94 -5.75 -24.15
N PRO A 70 -16.28 -5.67 -24.31
CA PRO A 70 -17.05 -6.70 -24.99
C PRO A 70 -16.95 -6.61 -26.52
N PHE A 71 -15.74 -6.79 -27.06
CA PHE A 71 -15.51 -6.97 -28.49
C PHE A 71 -16.10 -8.29 -28.97
N THR A 72 -16.68 -8.27 -30.18
CA THR A 72 -17.28 -9.44 -30.84
C THR A 72 -16.33 -10.16 -31.77
N GLY A 73 -15.21 -9.53 -32.15
CA GLY A 73 -14.26 -10.04 -33.15
C GLY A 73 -14.42 -9.37 -34.52
N GLU A 74 -15.44 -8.55 -34.71
CA GLU A 74 -15.75 -7.90 -35.99
C GLU A 74 -15.38 -6.40 -36.02
N GLU A 75 -14.95 -5.85 -34.88
CA GLU A 75 -14.68 -4.44 -34.71
C GLU A 75 -13.42 -3.97 -35.45
N LYS A 76 -13.49 -2.77 -36.02
CA LYS A 76 -12.33 -1.98 -36.42
C LYS A 76 -11.99 -1.00 -35.31
N VAL A 77 -10.75 -1.06 -34.84
CA VAL A 77 -10.27 -0.27 -33.70
C VAL A 77 -9.14 0.68 -34.14
N LEU A 78 -9.24 1.95 -33.75
CA LEU A 78 -8.16 2.92 -33.85
C LEU A 78 -7.53 3.13 -32.46
N GLU A 79 -6.24 2.84 -32.30
CA GLU A 79 -5.48 3.16 -31.10
C GLU A 79 -4.64 4.41 -31.32
N ILE A 80 -4.96 5.50 -30.62
CA ILE A 80 -4.20 6.75 -30.72
C ILE A 80 -3.16 6.77 -29.60
N GLY A 81 -1.88 6.86 -29.95
CA GLY A 81 -0.75 6.84 -29.03
C GLY A 81 -0.41 5.43 -28.53
N SER A 82 -0.20 4.49 -29.45
CA SER A 82 0.05 3.08 -29.10
C SER A 82 1.38 2.84 -28.36
N GLY A 83 2.31 3.80 -28.41
CA GLY A 83 3.63 3.68 -27.80
C GLY A 83 4.36 2.41 -28.22
N CYS A 84 4.94 1.71 -27.25
CA CYS A 84 5.62 0.41 -27.42
C CYS A 84 4.65 -0.78 -27.58
N GLY A 85 3.35 -0.53 -27.70
CA GLY A 85 2.33 -1.58 -27.85
C GLY A 85 1.91 -2.23 -26.53
N ALA A 86 1.98 -1.52 -25.41
CA ALA A 86 1.71 -2.11 -24.09
C ALA A 86 0.28 -2.66 -23.94
N VAL A 87 -0.69 -2.10 -24.68
CA VAL A 87 -2.09 -2.55 -24.66
C VAL A 87 -2.61 -3.02 -26.03
N THR A 88 -1.80 -2.86 -27.10
CA THR A 88 -2.17 -3.22 -28.48
C THR A 88 -2.49 -4.72 -28.61
N GLY A 89 -1.80 -5.59 -27.88
CA GLY A 89 -2.06 -7.02 -27.85
C GLY A 89 -3.52 -7.37 -27.51
N ALA A 90 -4.09 -6.70 -26.50
CA ALA A 90 -5.48 -6.88 -26.07
C ALA A 90 -6.50 -6.56 -27.18
N LEU A 91 -6.15 -5.61 -28.07
CA LEU A 91 -6.97 -5.24 -29.22
C LEU A 91 -6.80 -6.26 -30.35
N CYS A 92 -5.57 -6.61 -30.71
CA CYS A 92 -5.30 -7.55 -31.81
C CYS A 92 -5.92 -8.94 -31.57
N GLU A 93 -5.98 -9.39 -30.32
CA GLU A 93 -6.59 -10.68 -29.98
C GLU A 93 -8.12 -10.72 -30.15
N ARG A 94 -8.79 -9.57 -30.10
CA ARG A 94 -10.26 -9.51 -30.00
C ARG A 94 -10.95 -8.66 -31.06
N ALA A 95 -10.21 -7.92 -31.87
CA ALA A 95 -10.72 -7.08 -32.95
C ALA A 95 -10.36 -7.63 -34.33
N LYS A 96 -11.16 -7.26 -35.33
CA LYS A 96 -10.93 -7.65 -36.72
C LYS A 96 -9.74 -6.94 -37.33
N GLU A 97 -9.64 -5.63 -37.09
CA GLU A 97 -8.61 -4.75 -37.62
C GLU A 97 -8.21 -3.75 -36.53
N VAL A 98 -6.90 -3.59 -36.32
CA VAL A 98 -6.32 -2.62 -35.39
C VAL A 98 -5.42 -1.68 -36.17
N THR A 99 -5.75 -0.39 -36.13
CA THR A 99 -4.92 0.69 -36.66
C THR A 99 -4.36 1.50 -35.49
N CYS A 100 -3.04 1.54 -35.34
CA CYS A 100 -2.37 2.34 -34.33
C CYS A 100 -1.84 3.65 -34.94
N ILE A 101 -1.78 4.71 -34.15
CA ILE A 101 -1.08 5.95 -34.48
C ILE A 101 0.00 6.19 -33.42
N GLU A 102 1.25 6.41 -33.85
CA GLU A 102 2.36 6.64 -32.94
C GLU A 102 3.36 7.67 -33.49
N LEU A 103 3.87 8.54 -32.62
CA LEU A 103 4.79 9.63 -32.99
C LEU A 103 6.23 9.16 -33.23
N SER A 104 6.64 8.07 -32.56
CA SER A 104 8.00 7.57 -32.57
C SER A 104 8.12 6.35 -33.47
N MET A 105 9.04 6.41 -34.42
CA MET A 105 9.45 5.27 -35.23
C MET A 105 10.03 4.17 -34.35
N LYS A 106 10.86 4.51 -33.36
CA LYS A 106 11.47 3.51 -32.48
C LYS A 106 10.41 2.73 -31.70
N ARG A 107 9.44 3.43 -31.11
CA ARG A 107 8.31 2.80 -30.41
C ARG A 107 7.41 1.98 -31.33
N SER A 108 7.15 2.50 -32.54
CA SER A 108 6.42 1.76 -33.57
C SER A 108 7.12 0.45 -33.93
N LYS A 109 8.46 0.44 -34.01
CA LYS A 109 9.26 -0.77 -34.23
C LYS A 109 9.19 -1.73 -33.05
N ILE A 110 9.27 -1.24 -31.80
CA ILE A 110 9.08 -2.06 -30.59
C ILE A 110 7.71 -2.76 -30.64
N ASN A 111 6.64 -2.00 -30.90
CA ASN A 111 5.28 -2.52 -31.03
C ASN A 111 5.19 -3.58 -32.14
N ALA A 112 5.75 -3.29 -33.32
CA ALA A 112 5.72 -4.20 -34.44
C ALA A 112 6.52 -5.50 -34.22
N TYR A 113 7.68 -5.46 -33.57
CA TYR A 113 8.42 -6.67 -33.22
C TYR A 113 7.68 -7.50 -32.17
N ARG A 114 7.12 -6.86 -31.14
CA ARG A 114 6.32 -7.51 -30.10
C ARG A 114 5.10 -8.24 -30.68
N HIS A 115 4.46 -7.67 -31.70
CA HIS A 115 3.25 -8.19 -32.32
C HIS A 115 3.48 -8.69 -33.75
N GLN A 116 4.70 -9.11 -34.09
CA GLN A 116 5.10 -9.41 -35.47
C GLN A 116 4.26 -10.52 -36.14
N ASP A 117 3.58 -11.35 -35.36
CA ASP A 117 2.72 -12.43 -35.88
C ASP A 117 1.26 -12.00 -36.16
N GLN A 118 0.88 -10.78 -35.77
CA GLN A 118 -0.46 -10.20 -35.96
C GLN A 118 -0.59 -9.62 -37.38
N ASP A 119 -1.47 -10.20 -38.20
CA ASP A 119 -1.76 -9.70 -39.57
C ASP A 119 -2.88 -8.66 -39.62
N ASN A 120 -3.60 -8.46 -38.52
CA ASN A 120 -4.64 -7.46 -38.36
C ASN A 120 -4.12 -6.11 -37.83
N LEU A 121 -2.80 -5.92 -37.68
CA LEU A 121 -2.19 -4.72 -37.12
C LEU A 121 -1.52 -3.84 -38.19
N LYS A 122 -1.95 -2.58 -38.27
CA LYS A 122 -1.29 -1.50 -39.04
C LYS A 122 -0.90 -0.35 -38.10
N ILE A 123 0.33 0.15 -38.21
CA ILE A 123 0.83 1.29 -37.43
C ILE A 123 1.09 2.47 -38.36
N LEU A 124 0.44 3.60 -38.12
CA LEU A 124 0.65 4.86 -38.82
C LEU A 124 1.62 5.72 -38.02
N VAL A 125 2.83 5.93 -38.55
CA VAL A 125 3.88 6.67 -37.85
C VAL A 125 3.79 8.15 -38.20
N GLY A 126 3.49 9.00 -37.22
CA GLY A 126 3.35 10.45 -37.40
C GLY A 126 2.40 11.10 -36.38
N ASN A 127 2.22 12.41 -36.52
CA ASN A 127 1.33 13.16 -35.63
C ASN A 127 -0.15 12.90 -35.95
N PHE A 128 -0.95 12.63 -34.92
CA PHE A 128 -2.39 12.39 -35.05
C PHE A 128 -3.12 13.49 -35.85
N GLN A 129 -2.84 14.77 -35.60
CA GLN A 129 -3.49 15.89 -36.28
C GLN A 129 -3.16 15.97 -37.79
N GLU A 130 -2.08 15.32 -38.23
CA GLU A 130 -1.71 15.21 -39.65
C GLU A 130 -2.30 13.96 -40.27
N ILE A 131 -2.23 12.83 -39.56
CA ILE A 131 -2.75 11.53 -40.01
C ILE A 131 -4.28 11.57 -40.14
N GLU A 132 -4.98 12.16 -39.17
CA GLU A 132 -6.45 12.13 -39.09
C GLU A 132 -7.13 12.73 -40.32
N LYS A 133 -6.48 13.69 -40.98
CA LYS A 133 -6.96 14.34 -42.21
C LYS A 133 -7.04 13.39 -43.40
N ASN A 134 -6.26 12.31 -43.38
CA ASN A 134 -6.20 11.30 -44.42
C ASN A 134 -6.93 10.01 -44.03
N LEU A 135 -7.50 9.93 -42.81
CA LEU A 135 -8.30 8.78 -42.41
C LEU A 135 -9.67 8.84 -43.11
N THR A 136 -9.90 7.85 -43.98
CA THR A 136 -11.19 7.68 -44.68
C THR A 136 -12.13 6.72 -43.95
N GLU A 137 -11.57 5.79 -43.18
CA GLU A 137 -12.30 4.76 -42.44
C GLU A 137 -13.04 5.35 -41.23
N LYS A 138 -14.09 4.63 -40.79
CA LYS A 138 -14.78 4.86 -39.51
C LYS A 138 -14.61 3.65 -38.61
N TYR A 139 -14.43 3.92 -37.32
CA TYR A 139 -14.08 2.90 -36.33
C TYR A 139 -15.24 2.61 -35.38
N ASP A 140 -15.34 1.35 -34.96
CA ASP A 140 -16.26 0.91 -33.90
C ASP A 140 -15.75 1.39 -32.54
N TYR A 141 -14.42 1.36 -32.35
CA TYR A 141 -13.77 1.82 -31.15
C TYR A 141 -12.55 2.69 -31.46
N ILE A 142 -12.38 3.75 -30.67
CA ILE A 142 -11.15 4.56 -30.67
C ILE A 142 -10.60 4.59 -29.24
N THR A 143 -9.34 4.21 -29.03
CA THR A 143 -8.73 4.17 -27.70
C THR A 143 -7.76 5.33 -27.48
N LEU A 144 -7.75 5.83 -26.24
CA LEU A 144 -6.87 6.87 -25.71
C LEU A 144 -6.42 6.46 -24.30
N ILE A 145 -5.31 5.72 -24.19
CA ILE A 145 -4.86 5.16 -22.90
C ILE A 145 -3.57 5.84 -22.47
N GLY A 146 -3.66 6.82 -21.56
CA GLY A 146 -2.48 7.64 -21.16
C GLY A 146 -1.96 8.52 -22.30
N VAL A 147 -2.89 9.20 -22.98
CA VAL A 147 -2.60 10.07 -24.14
C VAL A 147 -3.34 11.41 -24.07
N PHE A 148 -4.53 11.42 -23.48
CA PHE A 148 -5.41 12.59 -23.48
C PHE A 148 -4.83 13.77 -22.70
N GLU A 149 -4.03 13.50 -21.67
CA GLU A 149 -3.32 14.48 -20.84
C GLU A 149 -2.36 15.38 -21.63
N TYR A 150 -1.87 14.91 -22.77
CA TYR A 150 -0.96 15.63 -23.66
C TYR A 150 -1.71 16.46 -24.71
N GLY A 151 -3.03 16.62 -24.59
CA GLY A 151 -3.87 17.31 -25.57
C GLY A 151 -3.35 18.70 -25.99
N GLU A 152 -2.76 19.46 -25.06
CA GLU A 152 -2.12 20.77 -25.35
C GLU A 152 -0.92 20.65 -26.32
N SER A 153 -0.20 19.54 -26.27
CA SER A 153 0.96 19.26 -27.12
C SER A 153 0.55 18.68 -28.49
N TYR A 154 -0.55 17.91 -28.52
CA TYR A 154 -1.04 17.23 -29.72
C TYR A 154 -1.98 18.09 -30.58
N ILE A 155 -2.84 18.89 -29.95
CA ILE A 155 -3.93 19.59 -30.62
C ILE A 155 -3.68 21.09 -30.57
N ARG A 156 -3.33 21.68 -31.71
CA ARG A 156 -3.18 23.13 -31.86
C ARG A 156 -4.54 23.82 -31.88
N SER A 157 -5.08 24.15 -30.71
CA SER A 157 -6.34 24.89 -30.53
C SER A 157 -6.33 25.69 -29.21
N GLU A 158 -7.22 26.68 -29.09
CA GLU A 158 -7.53 27.36 -27.83
C GLU A 158 -8.18 26.43 -26.79
N ASN A 159 -8.93 25.41 -27.24
CA ASN A 159 -9.59 24.43 -26.38
C ASN A 159 -9.15 23.00 -26.73
N PRO A 160 -7.85 22.67 -26.53
CA PRO A 160 -7.23 21.48 -27.11
C PRO A 160 -7.96 20.19 -26.74
N TYR A 161 -8.36 20.00 -25.49
CA TYR A 161 -9.02 18.78 -25.02
C TYR A 161 -10.45 18.60 -25.56
N VAL A 162 -11.21 19.69 -25.67
CA VAL A 162 -12.57 19.68 -26.26
C VAL A 162 -12.47 19.37 -27.75
N ASP A 163 -11.54 20.02 -28.45
CA ASP A 163 -11.36 19.82 -29.88
C ASP A 163 -10.73 18.45 -30.20
N PHE A 164 -9.93 17.90 -29.30
CA PHE A 164 -9.42 16.52 -29.42
C PHE A 164 -10.58 15.53 -29.53
N LEU A 165 -11.52 15.57 -28.58
CA LEU A 165 -12.70 14.69 -28.61
C LEU A 165 -13.60 14.97 -29.81
N ARG A 166 -13.77 16.23 -30.23
CA ARG A 166 -14.54 16.58 -31.44
C ARG A 166 -13.91 16.02 -32.71
N ILE A 167 -12.58 16.07 -32.84
CA ILE A 167 -11.85 15.52 -33.97
C ILE A 167 -12.02 14.00 -34.00
N ILE A 168 -11.75 13.32 -32.88
CA ILE A 168 -11.88 11.86 -32.78
C ILE A 168 -13.31 11.40 -33.06
N SER A 169 -14.32 12.11 -32.54
CA SER A 169 -15.73 11.75 -32.73
C SER A 169 -16.18 11.77 -34.19
N LYS A 170 -15.48 12.49 -35.08
CA LYS A 170 -15.74 12.46 -36.53
C LYS A 170 -15.33 11.14 -37.16
N HIS A 171 -14.40 10.42 -36.55
CA HIS A 171 -13.85 9.15 -37.04
C HIS A 171 -14.59 7.92 -36.48
N LEU A 172 -15.60 8.12 -35.63
CA LEU A 172 -16.47 7.06 -35.13
C LEU A 172 -17.57 6.70 -36.14
N LYS A 173 -17.94 5.41 -36.15
CA LYS A 173 -19.24 4.95 -36.64
C LYS A 173 -20.39 5.55 -35.79
N PRO A 174 -21.65 5.51 -36.27
CA PRO A 174 -22.79 6.09 -35.53
C PRO A 174 -22.93 5.59 -34.08
N ASP A 175 -22.66 4.32 -33.84
CA ASP A 175 -22.70 3.59 -32.56
C ASP A 175 -21.30 3.31 -31.97
N GLY A 176 -20.27 3.89 -32.58
CA GLY A 176 -18.89 3.75 -32.16
C GLY A 176 -18.62 4.41 -30.82
N LYS A 177 -17.62 3.90 -30.10
CA LYS A 177 -17.27 4.33 -28.74
C LYS A 177 -15.83 4.80 -28.65
N ILE A 178 -15.56 5.75 -27.76
CA ILE A 178 -14.19 6.13 -27.37
C ILE A 178 -13.90 5.45 -26.02
N ILE A 179 -12.78 4.76 -25.91
CA ILE A 179 -12.30 4.21 -24.64
C ILE A 179 -11.13 5.08 -24.18
N LEU A 180 -11.34 5.81 -23.09
CA LEU A 180 -10.36 6.78 -22.60
C LEU A 180 -9.94 6.41 -21.18
N ALA A 181 -8.65 6.17 -20.96
CA ALA A 181 -8.08 5.96 -19.63
C ALA A 181 -7.07 7.07 -19.29
N ILE A 182 -7.17 7.61 -18.08
CA ILE A 182 -6.36 8.74 -17.61
C ILE A 182 -6.31 8.79 -16.08
N GLU A 183 -5.25 9.36 -15.54
CA GLU A 183 -5.14 9.77 -14.13
C GLU A 183 -6.28 10.72 -13.74
N ASN A 184 -6.80 10.54 -12.52
CA ASN A 184 -7.67 11.54 -11.91
C ASN A 184 -6.80 12.57 -11.19
N ARG A 185 -6.86 13.84 -11.58
CA ARG A 185 -6.08 14.91 -10.94
C ARG A 185 -6.21 14.96 -9.40
N LEU A 186 -7.36 14.51 -8.87
CA LEU A 186 -7.67 14.49 -7.43
C LEU A 186 -7.58 13.09 -6.81
N GLY A 187 -6.98 12.12 -7.50
CA GLY A 187 -6.83 10.75 -7.03
C GLY A 187 -6.18 10.67 -5.65
N LEU A 188 -6.70 9.78 -4.78
CA LEU A 188 -6.30 9.67 -3.38
C LEU A 188 -4.79 9.44 -3.24
N LYS A 189 -4.16 8.72 -4.18
CA LYS A 189 -2.71 8.46 -4.18
C LYS A 189 -1.87 9.75 -4.05
N TYR A 190 -2.30 10.86 -4.65
CA TYR A 190 -1.56 12.14 -4.57
C TYR A 190 -1.70 12.80 -3.20
N TRP A 191 -2.86 12.65 -2.57
CA TRP A 191 -3.07 13.09 -1.18
C TRP A 191 -2.30 12.20 -0.21
N ALA A 192 -2.14 10.92 -0.53
CA ALA A 192 -1.40 9.94 0.26
C ALA A 192 0.12 10.07 0.13
N GLY A 193 0.63 10.88 -0.80
CA GLY A 193 2.05 11.18 -0.91
C GLY A 193 2.74 10.73 -2.20
N CYS A 194 2.00 10.19 -3.17
CA CYS A 194 2.55 9.98 -4.52
C CYS A 194 2.82 11.33 -5.20
N THR A 195 3.91 11.40 -5.95
CA THR A 195 4.18 12.54 -6.83
C THR A 195 3.25 12.51 -8.05
N GLU A 196 3.05 13.67 -8.67
CA GLU A 196 2.28 13.78 -9.91
C GLU A 196 3.00 13.03 -11.04
N ASP A 197 2.27 12.18 -11.79
CA ASP A 197 2.85 11.18 -12.69
C ASP A 197 3.72 11.78 -13.82
N HIS A 198 3.42 12.99 -14.29
CA HIS A 198 4.07 13.60 -15.45
C HIS A 198 5.26 14.47 -15.06
N PHE A 199 5.14 15.23 -13.96
CA PHE A 199 6.20 16.16 -13.54
C PHE A 199 7.05 15.64 -12.39
N GLY A 200 6.59 14.62 -11.66
CA GLY A 200 7.34 14.04 -10.54
C GLY A 200 7.42 14.92 -9.30
N THR A 201 6.57 15.94 -9.21
CA THR A 201 6.51 16.86 -8.09
C THR A 201 5.33 16.53 -7.20
N LEU A 202 5.50 16.74 -5.88
CA LEU A 202 4.39 16.59 -4.94
C LEU A 202 3.34 17.67 -5.20
N PHE A 203 2.08 17.25 -5.16
CA PHE A 203 0.89 18.12 -5.14
C PHE A 203 0.63 19.01 -6.38
N GLU A 204 1.41 18.91 -7.45
CA GLU A 204 1.30 19.81 -8.61
C GLU A 204 -0.12 19.77 -9.23
N GLY A 205 -0.66 18.58 -9.46
CA GLY A 205 -2.00 18.39 -10.00
C GLY A 205 -3.10 18.91 -9.07
N ILE A 206 -3.05 18.55 -7.78
CA ILE A 206 -4.08 18.98 -6.79
C ILE A 206 -4.05 20.49 -6.53
N GLN A 207 -2.90 21.15 -6.71
CA GLN A 207 -2.75 22.61 -6.63
C GLN A 207 -3.14 23.33 -7.93
N GLY A 208 -3.56 22.59 -8.96
CA GLY A 208 -4.04 23.15 -10.23
C GLY A 208 -2.93 23.56 -11.19
N TYR A 209 -1.78 22.89 -11.16
CA TYR A 209 -0.64 23.10 -12.07
C TYR A 209 -0.07 24.54 -12.04
N PRO A 210 0.37 25.06 -10.88
CA PRO A 210 0.86 26.44 -10.77
C PRO A 210 2.24 26.65 -11.43
N LYS A 211 3.04 25.59 -11.60
CA LYS A 211 4.45 25.69 -12.03
C LYS A 211 4.72 25.03 -13.38
N THR A 212 3.81 24.19 -13.85
CA THR A 212 3.99 23.31 -15.01
C THR A 212 2.95 23.57 -16.10
N LYS A 213 3.24 23.18 -17.34
CA LYS A 213 2.39 23.42 -18.53
C LYS A 213 2.56 22.28 -19.55
N GLY A 214 1.60 22.15 -20.48
CA GLY A 214 1.70 21.26 -21.64
C GLY A 214 1.17 19.83 -21.41
N VAL A 215 1.04 19.42 -20.15
CA VAL A 215 0.38 18.17 -19.73
C VAL A 215 -0.62 18.49 -18.64
N LYS A 216 -1.84 17.96 -18.75
CA LYS A 216 -2.92 18.25 -17.79
C LYS A 216 -3.86 17.06 -17.63
N THR A 217 -4.11 16.69 -16.38
CA THR A 217 -5.17 15.75 -16.01
C THR A 217 -6.37 16.51 -15.45
N PHE A 218 -7.50 15.82 -15.24
CA PHE A 218 -8.77 16.46 -14.90
C PHE A 218 -9.46 15.73 -13.76
N SER A 219 -10.15 16.49 -12.91
CA SER A 219 -11.13 15.93 -11.98
C SER A 219 -12.38 15.47 -12.75
N ARG A 220 -13.19 14.61 -12.12
CA ARG A 220 -14.47 14.15 -12.67
C ARG A 220 -15.37 15.29 -13.15
N LYS A 221 -15.47 16.37 -12.36
CA LYS A 221 -16.27 17.57 -12.70
C LYS A 221 -15.76 18.26 -13.97
N GLU A 222 -14.44 18.42 -14.08
CA GLU A 222 -13.83 19.06 -15.26
C GLU A 222 -14.00 18.20 -16.51
N PHE A 223 -13.83 16.88 -16.39
CA PHE A 223 -14.05 15.95 -17.50
C PHE A 223 -15.49 15.99 -18.01
N ASN A 224 -16.48 16.00 -17.12
CA ASN A 224 -17.89 16.16 -17.52
C ASN A 224 -18.11 17.45 -18.33
N GLY A 225 -17.49 18.56 -17.91
CA GLY A 225 -17.54 19.81 -18.67
C GLY A 225 -16.85 19.74 -20.04
N ILE A 226 -15.80 18.91 -20.18
CA ILE A 226 -15.15 18.64 -21.46
C ILE A 226 -16.08 17.83 -22.37
N LEU A 227 -16.68 16.75 -21.87
CA LEU A 227 -17.62 15.90 -22.62
C LEU A 227 -18.84 16.68 -23.12
N GLU A 228 -19.41 17.53 -22.26
CA GLU A 228 -20.52 18.40 -22.60
C GLU A 228 -20.16 19.34 -23.76
N LYS A 229 -19.04 20.05 -23.66
CA LYS A 229 -18.56 20.98 -24.69
C LYS A 229 -18.12 20.28 -25.98
N ALA A 230 -17.69 19.03 -25.89
CA ALA A 230 -17.23 18.23 -27.03
C ALA A 230 -18.37 17.68 -27.91
N GLY A 231 -19.62 18.05 -27.63
CA GLY A 231 -20.79 17.64 -28.41
C GLY A 231 -21.83 16.89 -27.57
N ASN A 232 -21.93 17.21 -26.28
CA ASN A 232 -22.82 16.54 -25.32
C ASN A 232 -22.61 15.03 -25.26
N LEU A 233 -21.34 14.59 -25.33
CA LEU A 233 -20.97 13.19 -25.25
C LEU A 233 -21.38 12.60 -23.89
N LYS A 234 -21.70 11.31 -23.90
CA LYS A 234 -22.12 10.54 -22.71
C LYS A 234 -21.09 9.48 -22.41
N ALA A 235 -20.97 9.10 -21.13
CA ALA A 235 -19.96 8.14 -20.71
C ALA A 235 -20.47 7.18 -19.64
N ASP A 236 -20.06 5.92 -19.74
CA ASP A 236 -20.01 5.01 -18.60
C ASP A 236 -18.68 5.23 -17.88
N TRP A 237 -18.75 5.45 -16.57
CA TRP A 237 -17.57 5.70 -15.73
C TRP A 237 -17.10 4.44 -15.04
N TYR A 238 -15.80 4.19 -15.18
CA TYR A 238 -15.09 3.11 -14.52
C TYR A 238 -13.90 3.63 -13.72
N TYR A 239 -13.54 2.89 -12.68
CA TYR A 239 -12.49 3.21 -11.71
C TYR A 239 -11.50 2.03 -11.64
N PRO A 240 -10.46 2.05 -12.49
CA PRO A 240 -9.40 1.05 -12.44
C PRO A 240 -8.58 1.20 -11.14
N TYR A 241 -8.30 0.08 -10.49
CA TYR A 241 -7.59 0.00 -9.22
C TYR A 241 -6.42 -0.99 -9.32
N PRO A 242 -5.21 -0.64 -8.82
CA PRO A 242 -4.85 0.59 -8.10
C PRO A 242 -4.80 1.85 -8.97
N ASP A 243 -4.60 1.71 -10.28
CA ASP A 243 -4.72 2.78 -11.29
C ASP A 243 -4.95 2.17 -12.69
N TYR A 244 -5.02 3.01 -13.73
CA TYR A 244 -5.22 2.53 -15.10
C TYR A 244 -3.97 1.92 -15.77
N LYS A 245 -2.78 2.09 -15.18
CA LYS A 245 -1.52 1.55 -15.74
C LYS A 245 -1.42 0.06 -15.47
N PHE A 246 -1.77 -0.36 -14.24
CA PHE A 246 -1.76 -1.76 -13.82
C PHE A 246 -3.05 -2.19 -13.12
N PRO A 247 -4.21 -2.11 -13.79
CA PRO A 247 -5.48 -2.39 -13.14
C PRO A 247 -5.62 -3.88 -12.83
N MET A 248 -5.86 -4.19 -11.56
CA MET A 248 -6.21 -5.53 -11.07
C MET A 248 -7.70 -5.68 -10.80
N THR A 249 -8.38 -4.56 -10.57
CA THR A 249 -9.85 -4.49 -10.48
C THR A 249 -10.33 -3.26 -11.22
N ILE A 250 -11.53 -3.32 -11.81
CA ILE A 250 -12.18 -2.20 -12.48
C ILE A 250 -13.61 -2.13 -11.95
N HIS A 251 -13.90 -1.08 -11.19
CA HIS A 251 -15.25 -0.78 -10.68
C HIS A 251 -15.97 0.17 -11.64
N SER A 252 -17.28 0.36 -11.46
CA SER A 252 -18.06 1.37 -12.20
C SER A 252 -19.01 2.12 -11.28
N ASP A 253 -19.61 3.21 -11.75
CA ASP A 253 -20.71 3.89 -11.03
C ASP A 253 -21.84 2.92 -10.61
N ARG A 254 -22.04 1.83 -11.37
CA ARG A 254 -23.08 0.82 -11.11
C ARG A 254 -22.63 -0.30 -10.18
N HIS A 255 -21.33 -0.40 -9.90
CA HIS A 255 -20.77 -1.39 -8.98
C HIS A 255 -19.50 -0.84 -8.33
N LEU A 256 -19.70 -0.03 -7.28
CA LEU A 256 -18.62 0.55 -6.50
C LEU A 256 -17.96 -0.51 -5.60
N PRO A 257 -16.70 -0.28 -5.16
CA PRO A 257 -16.03 -1.18 -4.23
C PRO A 257 -16.79 -1.30 -2.91
N ALA A 258 -16.76 -2.49 -2.31
CA ALA A 258 -17.19 -2.67 -0.93
C ALA A 258 -16.09 -2.21 0.06
N SER A 259 -16.49 -1.99 1.32
CA SER A 259 -15.56 -1.65 2.40
C SER A 259 -14.50 -2.75 2.55
N GLY A 260 -13.22 -2.36 2.62
CA GLY A 260 -12.09 -3.29 2.75
C GLY A 260 -11.54 -3.82 1.41
N GLU A 261 -12.24 -3.66 0.29
CA GLU A 261 -11.75 -4.16 -1.01
C GLU A 261 -10.50 -3.41 -1.50
N LEU A 262 -10.35 -2.14 -1.13
CA LEU A 262 -9.25 -1.27 -1.58
C LEU A 262 -8.11 -1.25 -0.55
N HIS A 263 -7.15 -2.16 -0.68
CA HIS A 263 -6.07 -2.35 0.31
C HIS A 263 -4.65 -2.44 -0.27
N MET A 264 -4.48 -2.37 -1.59
CA MET A 264 -3.15 -2.36 -2.23
C MET A 264 -2.38 -1.11 -1.82
N ARG A 265 -1.14 -1.31 -1.36
CA ARG A 265 -0.19 -0.24 -1.04
C ARG A 265 0.97 -0.18 -2.05
N ASP A 266 1.41 -1.34 -2.52
CA ASP A 266 2.60 -1.56 -3.34
C ASP A 266 2.33 -1.42 -4.84
N TYR A 267 1.94 -0.22 -5.27
CA TYR A 267 1.58 0.06 -6.66
C TYR A 267 2.35 1.24 -7.31
N ASN A 268 3.13 2.01 -6.54
CA ASN A 268 3.99 3.07 -7.07
C ASN A 268 5.43 2.55 -7.29
N PHE A 269 5.80 2.30 -8.54
CA PHE A 269 7.09 1.69 -8.89
C PHE A 269 8.14 2.68 -9.39
N ASP A 270 7.72 3.85 -9.85
CA ASP A 270 8.54 4.77 -10.63
C ASP A 270 9.39 5.71 -9.76
N ARG A 271 8.90 6.07 -8.57
CA ARG A 271 9.44 7.17 -7.75
C ARG A 271 9.34 6.88 -6.26
N LEU A 272 10.12 7.59 -5.47
CA LEU A 272 9.94 7.62 -4.01
C LEU A 272 8.58 8.28 -3.69
N ARG A 273 7.81 7.69 -2.78
CA ARG A 273 6.57 8.30 -2.27
C ARG A 273 6.64 8.58 -0.78
N LEU A 274 5.88 9.56 -0.32
CA LEU A 274 5.56 9.71 1.09
C LEU A 274 4.48 8.68 1.46
N ASP A 275 4.47 8.23 2.71
CA ASP A 275 3.33 7.55 3.31
C ASP A 275 2.71 8.48 4.37
N LEU A 276 1.61 9.15 3.97
CA LEU A 276 0.97 10.20 4.77
C LEU A 276 -0.20 9.69 5.62
N PHE A 277 -0.86 8.61 5.19
CA PHE A 277 -1.97 8.00 5.91
C PHE A 277 -2.27 6.59 5.36
N GLN A 278 -2.97 5.78 6.16
CA GLN A 278 -3.44 4.47 5.72
C GLN A 278 -4.56 4.59 4.67
N GLU A 279 -4.18 4.44 3.40
CA GLU A 279 -5.09 4.60 2.26
C GLU A 279 -6.36 3.75 2.35
N SER A 280 -6.27 2.49 2.79
CA SER A 280 -7.42 1.59 2.90
C SER A 280 -8.50 2.12 3.86
N GLN A 281 -8.09 2.72 4.98
CA GLN A 281 -9.03 3.32 5.93
C GLN A 281 -9.68 4.59 5.37
N VAL A 282 -8.91 5.39 4.63
CA VAL A 282 -9.42 6.60 3.99
C VAL A 282 -10.36 6.25 2.84
N TYR A 283 -10.07 5.22 2.03
CA TYR A 283 -10.99 4.70 1.02
C TYR A 283 -12.31 4.26 1.64
N ASN A 284 -12.30 3.51 2.75
CA ASN A 284 -13.51 3.13 3.47
C ASN A 284 -14.32 4.36 3.93
N THR A 285 -13.64 5.40 4.40
CA THR A 285 -14.28 6.69 4.77
C THR A 285 -14.89 7.39 3.55
N LEU A 286 -14.20 7.39 2.42
CA LEU A 286 -14.71 8.00 1.18
C LEU A 286 -15.91 7.23 0.61
N LEU A 287 -15.89 5.91 0.69
CA LEU A 287 -17.01 5.04 0.28
C LEU A 287 -18.25 5.29 1.15
N SER A 288 -18.11 5.36 2.47
CA SER A 288 -19.22 5.62 3.39
C SER A 288 -19.81 7.03 3.31
N ASN A 289 -19.15 7.94 2.59
CA ASN A 289 -19.59 9.32 2.38
C ASN A 289 -19.94 9.62 0.90
N ASP A 290 -20.07 8.61 0.04
CA ASP A 290 -20.38 8.75 -1.38
C ASP A 290 -19.36 9.61 -2.18
N LEU A 291 -18.10 9.62 -1.74
CA LEU A 291 -17.01 10.44 -2.32
C LEU A 291 -15.99 9.64 -3.14
N TYR A 292 -16.04 8.30 -3.10
CA TYR A 292 -15.04 7.47 -3.78
C TYR A 292 -14.82 7.84 -5.26
N PRO A 293 -15.87 8.00 -6.10
CA PRO A 293 -15.68 8.31 -7.51
C PRO A 293 -14.91 9.60 -7.80
N GLN A 294 -14.85 10.53 -6.85
CA GLN A 294 -14.13 11.81 -6.98
C GLN A 294 -12.64 11.65 -6.65
N PHE A 295 -12.29 10.62 -5.89
CA PHE A 295 -10.95 10.34 -5.37
C PHE A 295 -10.34 9.02 -5.89
N ALA A 296 -11.04 8.26 -6.73
CA ALA A 296 -10.46 7.14 -7.45
C ALA A 296 -9.17 7.59 -8.16
N ASN A 297 -8.11 6.78 -8.13
CA ASN A 297 -6.79 7.19 -8.65
C ASN A 297 -6.77 7.47 -10.15
N SER A 298 -7.71 6.87 -10.89
CA SER A 298 -7.78 6.97 -12.35
C SER A 298 -9.22 6.78 -12.82
N PHE A 299 -9.48 7.25 -14.03
CA PHE A 299 -10.73 7.03 -14.73
C PHE A 299 -10.50 6.17 -15.96
N LEU A 300 -11.49 5.33 -16.24
CA LEU A 300 -11.70 4.70 -17.54
C LEU A 300 -13.11 5.05 -17.99
N LEU A 301 -13.24 5.68 -19.15
CA LEU A 301 -14.51 6.11 -19.70
C LEU A 301 -14.79 5.35 -20.99
N VAL A 302 -15.97 4.77 -21.08
CA VAL A 302 -16.54 4.35 -22.37
C VAL A 302 -17.47 5.47 -22.80
N ILE A 303 -17.11 6.19 -23.86
CA ILE A 303 -17.78 7.43 -24.29
C ILE A 303 -18.52 7.17 -25.60
N GLY A 304 -19.76 7.63 -25.70
CA GLY A 304 -20.59 7.56 -26.91
C GLY A 304 -21.32 8.87 -27.18
N LYS A 305 -21.93 8.97 -28.36
CA LYS A 305 -22.87 10.07 -28.67
C LYS A 305 -24.14 9.97 -27.83
N GLU A 306 -24.65 8.75 -27.71
CA GLU A 306 -25.69 8.38 -26.75
C GLU A 306 -25.07 7.71 -25.52
N GLN A 307 -25.84 7.60 -24.43
CA GLN A 307 -25.38 6.93 -23.21
C GLN A 307 -24.98 5.48 -23.52
N PRO A 308 -23.69 5.12 -23.33
CA PRO A 308 -23.27 3.74 -23.47
C PRO A 308 -23.97 2.85 -22.45
N GLN A 309 -24.10 1.57 -22.76
CA GLN A 309 -24.70 0.56 -21.90
C GLN A 309 -23.77 -0.65 -21.86
N THR A 310 -22.56 -0.42 -21.37
CA THR A 310 -21.52 -1.45 -21.33
C THR A 310 -21.90 -2.49 -20.28
N ALA A 311 -22.10 -3.75 -20.68
CA ALA A 311 -22.70 -4.75 -19.79
C ALA A 311 -21.83 -5.10 -18.56
N PRO A 312 -20.51 -5.32 -18.66
CA PRO A 312 -19.67 -5.51 -17.48
C PRO A 312 -19.64 -4.24 -16.62
N VAL A 313 -20.07 -4.35 -15.37
CA VAL A 313 -20.10 -3.26 -14.36
C VAL A 313 -18.96 -3.39 -13.35
N TYR A 314 -18.33 -4.56 -13.29
CA TYR A 314 -17.17 -4.85 -12.45
C TYR A 314 -16.31 -5.93 -13.08
N VAL A 315 -14.99 -5.83 -12.92
CA VAL A 315 -14.03 -6.84 -13.37
C VAL A 315 -12.90 -6.99 -12.35
N LYS A 316 -12.50 -8.21 -12.04
CA LYS A 316 -11.34 -8.56 -11.20
C LYS A 316 -10.43 -9.53 -11.93
N PHE A 317 -9.15 -9.19 -12.01
CA PHE A 317 -8.13 -9.98 -12.68
C PHE A 317 -7.40 -10.89 -11.70
N SER A 318 -7.13 -12.11 -12.14
CA SER A 318 -6.33 -13.12 -11.43
C SER A 318 -5.22 -13.63 -12.36
N ASN A 319 -4.56 -12.69 -13.02
CA ASN A 319 -3.60 -12.95 -14.10
C ASN A 319 -2.14 -12.74 -13.72
N GLU A 320 -1.86 -12.53 -12.44
CA GLU A 320 -0.53 -12.72 -11.85
C GLU A 320 -0.26 -14.19 -11.47
N ARG A 321 -1.11 -15.10 -11.93
CA ARG A 321 -1.00 -16.56 -11.73
C ARG A 321 -0.33 -17.18 -12.96
N ASP A 322 0.06 -18.45 -12.84
CA ASP A 322 0.49 -19.25 -13.99
C ASP A 322 -0.51 -19.13 -15.15
N GLN A 323 -0.01 -19.14 -16.39
CA GLN A 323 -0.83 -18.99 -17.61
C GLN A 323 -2.04 -19.94 -17.67
N LYS A 324 -1.92 -21.16 -17.12
CA LYS A 324 -3.03 -22.14 -17.08
C LYS A 324 -4.12 -21.81 -16.04
N LEU A 325 -3.88 -20.83 -15.18
CA LEU A 325 -4.77 -20.39 -14.08
C LEU A 325 -5.18 -18.92 -14.25
N SER A 326 -4.75 -18.26 -15.33
CA SER A 326 -4.97 -16.85 -15.59
C SER A 326 -6.39 -16.59 -16.11
N ILE A 327 -7.19 -15.94 -15.28
CA ILE A 327 -8.60 -15.62 -15.55
C ILE A 327 -8.90 -14.17 -15.15
N TYR A 328 -10.03 -13.65 -15.62
CA TYR A 328 -10.73 -12.57 -14.92
C TYR A 328 -12.14 -13.00 -14.57
N THR A 329 -12.69 -12.39 -13.52
CA THR A 329 -14.10 -12.50 -13.13
C THR A 329 -14.77 -11.18 -13.43
N GLU A 330 -15.91 -11.21 -14.11
CA GLU A 330 -16.73 -10.01 -14.37
C GLU A 330 -18.13 -10.18 -13.77
N ILE A 331 -18.70 -9.07 -13.31
CA ILE A 331 -20.13 -8.95 -13.03
C ILE A 331 -20.73 -8.15 -14.18
N SER A 332 -21.73 -8.71 -14.85
CA SER A 332 -22.43 -8.08 -15.96
C SER A 332 -23.89 -7.81 -15.61
N GLU A 333 -24.37 -6.62 -15.99
CA GLU A 333 -25.76 -6.20 -15.87
C GLU A 333 -26.47 -6.35 -17.22
N ALA A 334 -27.56 -7.11 -17.24
CA ALA A 334 -28.43 -7.25 -18.38
C ALA A 334 -29.38 -6.04 -18.52
N ALA A 335 -30.05 -5.90 -19.66
CA ALA A 335 -30.94 -4.77 -19.94
C ALA A 335 -32.15 -4.66 -18.99
N ASP A 336 -32.52 -5.76 -18.32
CA ASP A 336 -33.57 -5.81 -17.30
C ASP A 336 -33.04 -5.57 -15.87
N GLY A 337 -31.76 -5.25 -15.72
CA GLY A 337 -31.08 -5.03 -14.44
C GLY A 337 -30.59 -6.32 -13.76
N GLN A 338 -30.79 -7.50 -14.35
CA GLN A 338 -30.30 -8.73 -13.75
C GLN A 338 -28.77 -8.81 -13.81
N LEU A 339 -28.15 -9.07 -12.66
CA LEU A 339 -26.71 -9.29 -12.55
C LEU A 339 -26.35 -10.76 -12.76
N THR A 340 -25.22 -10.99 -13.42
CA THR A 340 -24.61 -12.32 -13.60
C THR A 340 -23.11 -12.25 -13.38
N VAL A 341 -22.52 -13.32 -12.88
CA VAL A 341 -21.08 -13.43 -12.69
C VAL A 341 -20.51 -14.33 -13.79
N LYS A 342 -19.35 -13.98 -14.33
CA LYS A 342 -18.68 -14.79 -15.35
C LYS A 342 -17.19 -14.88 -15.07
N LYS A 343 -16.65 -16.09 -15.01
CA LYS A 343 -15.20 -16.36 -15.02
C LYS A 343 -14.76 -16.64 -16.45
N VAL A 344 -13.79 -15.87 -16.94
CA VAL A 344 -13.31 -15.88 -18.32
C VAL A 344 -11.81 -16.18 -18.36
N PRO A 345 -11.36 -17.15 -19.15
CA PRO A 345 -9.93 -17.40 -19.33
C PRO A 345 -9.29 -16.23 -20.11
N LEU A 346 -8.17 -15.72 -19.60
CA LEU A 346 -7.38 -14.71 -20.34
C LEU A 346 -6.50 -15.34 -21.41
N GLN A 347 -6.20 -16.63 -21.27
CA GLN A 347 -5.39 -17.38 -22.21
C GLN A 347 -6.04 -18.72 -22.53
N LYS A 348 -5.77 -19.25 -23.72
CA LYS A 348 -6.27 -20.57 -24.16
C LYS A 348 -5.91 -21.69 -23.16
N LYS A 349 -4.74 -21.61 -22.51
CA LYS A 349 -4.30 -22.58 -21.51
C LYS A 349 -5.19 -22.61 -20.26
N ALA A 350 -5.85 -21.50 -19.91
CA ALA A 350 -6.73 -21.41 -18.76
C ALA A 350 -8.16 -21.91 -19.01
N ALA A 351 -8.54 -22.19 -20.27
CA ALA A 351 -9.88 -22.66 -20.60
C ALA A 351 -10.24 -23.98 -19.90
N ALA A 352 -9.27 -24.90 -19.73
CA ALA A 352 -9.50 -26.15 -19.02
C ALA A 352 -9.80 -25.93 -17.53
N HIS A 353 -9.09 -25.01 -16.88
CA HIS A 353 -9.33 -24.61 -15.49
C HIS A 353 -10.75 -24.07 -15.30
N VAL A 354 -11.19 -23.15 -16.16
CA VAL A 354 -12.53 -22.56 -16.10
C VAL A 354 -13.64 -23.59 -16.38
N ARG A 355 -13.48 -24.46 -17.39
CA ARG A 355 -14.48 -25.50 -17.68
C ARG A 355 -14.65 -26.50 -16.52
N ASN A 356 -13.59 -26.76 -15.76
CA ASN A 356 -13.64 -27.67 -14.61
C ASN A 356 -14.59 -27.19 -13.49
N LEU A 357 -14.90 -25.89 -13.42
CA LEU A 357 -15.84 -25.33 -12.44
C LEU A 357 -17.26 -25.93 -12.59
N GLY A 358 -17.64 -26.37 -13.79
CA GLY A 358 -18.92 -27.05 -14.01
C GLY A 358 -18.97 -28.40 -13.28
N THR A 359 -17.93 -29.22 -13.47
CA THR A 359 -17.78 -30.51 -12.78
C THR A 359 -17.73 -30.33 -11.26
N ILE A 360 -16.92 -29.40 -10.77
CA ILE A 360 -16.82 -29.09 -9.34
C ILE A 360 -18.18 -28.69 -8.76
N CYS A 361 -18.94 -27.86 -9.47
CA CYS A 361 -20.27 -27.43 -9.04
C CYS A 361 -21.20 -28.63 -8.83
N GLU A 362 -21.23 -29.60 -9.76
CA GLU A 362 -22.06 -30.79 -9.67
C GLU A 362 -21.67 -31.67 -8.48
N GLU A 363 -20.37 -31.94 -8.32
CA GLU A 363 -19.84 -32.77 -7.24
C GLU A 363 -20.10 -32.17 -5.85
N LEU A 364 -19.80 -30.88 -5.67
CA LEU A 364 -20.01 -30.18 -4.40
C LEU A 364 -21.49 -30.02 -4.06
N THR A 365 -22.38 -29.85 -5.06
CA THR A 365 -23.83 -29.75 -4.81
C THR A 365 -24.38 -30.98 -4.09
N GLY A 366 -23.90 -32.18 -4.46
CA GLY A 366 -24.26 -33.41 -3.76
C GLY A 366 -23.70 -33.46 -2.34
N MET A 367 -22.42 -33.12 -2.19
CA MET A 367 -21.69 -33.21 -0.93
C MET A 367 -22.20 -32.23 0.14
N TYR A 368 -22.47 -30.98 -0.23
CA TYR A 368 -22.83 -29.90 0.71
C TYR A 368 -24.30 -29.94 1.16
N LYS A 369 -25.13 -30.69 0.45
CA LYS A 369 -26.53 -30.91 0.81
C LYS A 369 -26.70 -31.53 2.20
N GLU A 370 -25.72 -32.32 2.66
CA GLU A 370 -25.71 -32.90 4.02
C GLU A 370 -25.75 -31.84 5.13
N GLU A 371 -25.20 -30.66 4.87
CA GLU A 371 -25.10 -29.55 5.83
C GLU A 371 -26.00 -28.36 5.47
N GLU A 372 -26.97 -28.57 4.56
CA GLU A 372 -27.91 -27.54 4.09
C GLU A 372 -27.20 -26.33 3.46
N ILE A 373 -26.07 -26.55 2.81
CA ILE A 373 -25.30 -25.52 2.09
C ILE A 373 -25.57 -25.66 0.59
N GLU A 374 -25.94 -24.56 -0.05
CA GLU A 374 -26.07 -24.48 -1.50
C GLU A 374 -24.71 -24.13 -2.14
N VAL A 375 -24.45 -24.66 -3.33
CA VAL A 375 -23.31 -24.27 -4.15
C VAL A 375 -23.82 -23.33 -5.22
N ASN A 376 -23.16 -22.18 -5.41
CA ASN A 376 -23.55 -21.23 -6.44
C ASN A 376 -23.58 -21.91 -7.80
N ARG A 377 -24.69 -21.81 -8.55
CA ARG A 377 -24.85 -22.61 -9.76
C ARG A 377 -23.94 -22.11 -10.85
N CYS A 378 -23.15 -23.02 -11.43
CA CYS A 378 -22.32 -22.75 -12.59
C CYS A 378 -22.91 -23.38 -13.85
N ARG A 379 -22.88 -22.61 -14.95
CA ARG A 379 -23.16 -23.09 -16.30
C ARG A 379 -21.99 -22.74 -17.20
N ILE A 380 -21.45 -23.75 -17.89
CA ILE A 380 -20.38 -23.54 -18.87
C ILE A 380 -20.98 -23.04 -20.20
N LYS A 381 -20.44 -21.94 -20.73
CA LYS A 381 -20.78 -21.35 -22.02
C LYS A 381 -19.51 -21.12 -22.83
N GLY A 382 -19.25 -21.96 -23.83
CA GLY A 382 -17.97 -21.99 -24.53
C GLY A 382 -16.83 -22.29 -23.54
N ASP A 383 -15.83 -21.42 -23.49
CA ASP A 383 -14.70 -21.52 -22.55
C ASP A 383 -14.90 -20.74 -21.24
N CYS A 384 -16.09 -20.16 -21.03
CA CYS A 384 -16.40 -19.36 -19.83
C CYS A 384 -17.32 -20.12 -18.87
N ALA A 385 -17.19 -19.81 -17.58
CA ALA A 385 -18.13 -20.27 -16.55
C ALA A 385 -19.04 -19.09 -16.14
N GLN A 386 -20.35 -19.26 -16.26
CA GLN A 386 -21.34 -18.29 -15.80
C GLN A 386 -21.93 -18.76 -14.47
N LEU A 387 -21.90 -17.91 -13.45
CA LEU A 387 -22.47 -18.14 -12.14
C LEU A 387 -23.64 -17.18 -11.84
N GLU A 388 -24.49 -17.56 -10.90
CA GLU A 388 -25.53 -16.67 -10.38
C GLU A 388 -24.89 -15.53 -9.57
N TYR A 389 -25.44 -14.32 -9.71
CA TYR A 389 -25.14 -13.23 -8.78
C TYR A 389 -26.05 -13.39 -7.56
N LEU A 390 -25.45 -13.74 -6.42
CA LEU A 390 -26.17 -13.99 -5.18
C LEU A 390 -26.12 -12.76 -4.28
N THR A 391 -27.28 -12.36 -3.76
CA THR A 391 -27.43 -11.24 -2.83
C THR A 391 -27.45 -11.73 -1.39
N GLY A 392 -26.78 -11.00 -0.49
CA GLY A 392 -26.75 -11.29 0.94
C GLY A 392 -25.57 -10.59 1.60
N ILE A 393 -25.26 -10.97 2.84
CA ILE A 393 -24.02 -10.57 3.51
C ILE A 393 -23.07 -11.76 3.55
N THR A 394 -21.76 -11.53 3.50
CA THR A 394 -20.82 -12.63 3.68
C THR A 394 -20.82 -13.09 5.15
N LEU A 395 -20.40 -14.33 5.40
CA LEU A 395 -20.14 -14.78 6.77
C LEU A 395 -19.06 -13.90 7.41
N GLU A 396 -18.06 -13.48 6.65
CA GLU A 396 -17.04 -12.52 7.10
C GLU A 396 -17.66 -11.22 7.62
N ASP A 397 -18.50 -10.55 6.82
CA ASP A 397 -19.19 -9.32 7.22
C ASP A 397 -20.05 -9.53 8.46
N LYS A 398 -20.74 -10.67 8.53
CA LYS A 398 -21.58 -10.99 9.70
C LYS A 398 -20.73 -11.14 10.96
N LEU A 399 -19.57 -11.78 10.87
CA LEU A 399 -18.64 -11.92 12.00
C LEU A 399 -18.04 -10.56 12.38
N ASP A 400 -17.67 -9.73 11.41
CA ASP A 400 -17.15 -8.38 11.66
C ASP A 400 -18.18 -7.47 12.32
N HIS A 401 -19.46 -7.52 11.91
CA HIS A 401 -20.52 -6.79 12.61
C HIS A 401 -20.70 -7.23 14.07
N LEU A 402 -20.62 -8.53 14.35
CA LEU A 402 -20.66 -9.01 15.75
C LEU A 402 -19.44 -8.52 16.54
N LEU A 403 -18.28 -8.42 15.91
CA LEU A 403 -17.07 -7.88 16.51
C LEU A 403 -17.23 -6.40 16.84
N GLU A 404 -17.74 -5.60 15.90
CA GLU A 404 -18.02 -4.17 16.06
C GLU A 404 -19.04 -3.90 17.18
N GLU A 405 -20.03 -4.78 17.34
CA GLU A 405 -21.01 -4.75 18.44
C GLU A 405 -20.46 -5.26 19.78
N GLY A 406 -19.21 -5.75 19.82
CA GLY A 406 -18.59 -6.34 21.03
C GLY A 406 -19.12 -7.74 21.40
N ARG A 407 -19.92 -8.38 20.55
CA ARG A 407 -20.60 -9.67 20.77
C ARG A 407 -19.71 -10.86 20.42
N THR A 408 -18.54 -10.88 21.04
CA THR A 408 -17.46 -11.83 20.72
C THR A 408 -17.80 -13.30 21.03
N GLU A 409 -18.65 -13.58 22.02
CA GLU A 409 -19.15 -14.94 22.30
C GLU A 409 -20.08 -15.49 21.21
N GLU A 410 -20.97 -14.64 20.69
CA GLU A 410 -21.88 -15.01 19.62
C GLU A 410 -21.14 -15.18 18.29
N LEU A 411 -20.15 -14.33 18.04
CA LEU A 411 -19.21 -14.46 16.93
C LEU A 411 -18.52 -15.82 16.96
N GLU A 412 -17.89 -16.16 18.09
CA GLU A 412 -17.19 -17.44 18.25
C GLU A 412 -18.14 -18.61 18.03
N LYS A 413 -19.33 -18.59 18.65
CA LYS A 413 -20.33 -19.65 18.49
C LYS A 413 -20.76 -19.81 17.03
N LEU A 414 -21.01 -18.70 16.32
CA LEU A 414 -21.37 -18.71 14.91
C LEU A 414 -20.22 -19.29 14.07
N PHE A 415 -19.00 -18.81 14.27
CA PHE A 415 -17.85 -19.22 13.50
C PHE A 415 -17.54 -20.72 13.67
N PHE A 416 -17.55 -21.20 14.91
CA PHE A 416 -17.35 -22.62 15.21
C PHE A 416 -18.48 -23.51 14.70
N SER A 417 -19.69 -22.97 14.52
CA SER A 417 -20.77 -23.72 13.85
C SER A 417 -20.41 -24.05 12.40
N TYR A 418 -19.74 -23.15 11.67
CA TYR A 418 -19.26 -23.41 10.31
C TYR A 418 -18.02 -24.31 10.27
N ILE A 419 -17.09 -24.15 11.21
CA ILE A 419 -15.97 -25.09 11.38
C ILE A 419 -16.50 -26.52 11.56
N LYS A 420 -17.57 -26.69 12.35
CA LYS A 420 -18.23 -27.99 12.53
C LYS A 420 -18.81 -28.52 11.21
N LYS A 421 -19.44 -27.67 10.39
CA LYS A 421 -19.94 -28.05 9.06
C LYS A 421 -18.81 -28.56 8.16
N VAL A 422 -17.67 -27.86 8.12
CA VAL A 422 -16.48 -28.29 7.37
C VAL A 422 -16.03 -29.68 7.83
N LYS A 423 -15.91 -29.91 9.15
CA LYS A 423 -15.53 -31.22 9.68
C LYS A 423 -16.53 -32.31 9.32
N ASN A 424 -17.83 -32.05 9.45
CA ASN A 424 -18.88 -33.01 9.10
C ASN A 424 -18.82 -33.43 7.63
N ILE A 425 -18.52 -32.48 6.73
CA ILE A 425 -18.39 -32.72 5.28
C ILE A 425 -17.09 -33.47 4.95
N HIS A 426 -15.97 -33.07 5.55
CA HIS A 426 -14.64 -33.51 5.10
C HIS A 426 -13.98 -34.58 5.98
N GLU A 427 -14.50 -34.97 7.14
CA GLU A 427 -13.92 -36.01 8.00
C GLU A 427 -14.52 -37.41 7.78
N LYS A 428 -14.51 -37.90 6.53
CA LYS A 428 -15.17 -39.17 6.16
C LYS A 428 -14.26 -40.40 6.25
N LYS A 429 -12.99 -40.27 5.91
CA LYS A 429 -11.99 -41.37 5.92
C LYS A 429 -10.62 -40.88 6.41
N PRO A 430 -9.71 -41.77 6.82
CA PRO A 430 -8.32 -41.40 7.12
C PRO A 430 -7.64 -40.72 5.92
N PHE A 431 -6.80 -39.73 6.20
CA PHE A 431 -6.02 -39.04 5.17
C PHE A 431 -4.84 -39.90 4.71
N GLU A 432 -4.68 -40.00 3.39
CA GLU A 432 -3.52 -40.60 2.75
C GLU A 432 -2.85 -39.56 1.85
N LYS A 433 -1.55 -39.37 2.05
CA LYS A 433 -0.76 -38.43 1.24
C LYS A 433 -0.56 -39.00 -0.17
N THR A 434 -1.13 -38.34 -1.17
CA THR A 434 -1.01 -38.74 -2.58
C THR A 434 0.08 -37.95 -3.32
N PRO A 435 0.56 -38.42 -4.49
CA PRO A 435 1.45 -37.64 -5.35
C PRO A 435 0.86 -36.29 -5.78
N GLU A 436 -0.45 -36.24 -6.03
CA GLU A 436 -1.16 -35.00 -6.39
C GLU A 436 -1.18 -34.00 -5.23
N PHE A 437 -1.39 -34.48 -4.00
CA PHE A 437 -1.27 -33.66 -2.80
C PHE A 437 0.13 -33.07 -2.69
N VAL A 438 1.18 -33.89 -2.82
CA VAL A 438 2.58 -33.45 -2.72
C VAL A 438 2.91 -32.40 -3.79
N ARG A 439 2.34 -32.53 -4.99
CA ARG A 439 2.54 -31.55 -6.07
C ARG A 439 1.98 -30.17 -5.75
N VAL A 440 0.87 -30.10 -4.99
CA VAL A 440 0.16 -28.83 -4.71
C VAL A 440 0.56 -28.25 -3.35
N PHE A 441 0.65 -29.08 -2.32
CA PHE A 441 0.86 -28.65 -0.93
C PHE A 441 2.23 -29.03 -0.38
N GLY A 442 3.09 -29.68 -1.18
CA GLY A 442 4.43 -30.09 -0.80
C GLY A 442 4.48 -31.40 0.01
N ASN A 443 5.69 -31.93 0.20
CA ASN A 443 5.91 -33.14 0.99
C ASN A 443 6.10 -32.83 2.47
N VAL A 444 5.08 -32.24 3.08
CA VAL A 444 5.10 -31.81 4.49
C VAL A 444 4.88 -32.96 5.47
N ASN A 445 5.36 -32.84 6.71
CA ASN A 445 5.16 -33.86 7.74
C ASN A 445 3.83 -33.63 8.49
N LEU A 446 2.82 -34.45 8.19
CA LEU A 446 1.48 -34.35 8.78
C LEU A 446 1.27 -35.43 9.84
N ARG A 447 0.41 -35.13 10.83
CA ARG A 447 -0.07 -36.13 11.78
C ARG A 447 -0.80 -37.28 11.09
N SER A 448 -0.73 -38.46 11.69
CA SER A 448 -1.30 -39.69 11.14
C SER A 448 -2.80 -39.87 11.39
N ASP A 449 -3.39 -39.08 12.28
CA ASP A 449 -4.81 -39.17 12.68
C ASP A 449 -5.74 -38.25 11.89
N LEU A 450 -5.21 -37.51 10.91
CA LEU A 450 -5.98 -36.60 10.08
C LEU A 450 -6.99 -37.35 9.21
N LYS A 451 -8.12 -36.68 8.94
CA LYS A 451 -9.19 -37.20 8.08
C LYS A 451 -9.41 -36.32 6.87
N CYS A 452 -9.99 -36.91 5.83
CA CYS A 452 -10.33 -36.25 4.58
C CYS A 452 -11.56 -36.88 3.92
N THR A 453 -11.88 -36.36 2.74
CA THR A 453 -12.78 -36.95 1.74
C THR A 453 -12.05 -36.94 0.40
N GLU A 454 -12.65 -37.49 -0.67
CA GLU A 454 -12.02 -37.52 -2.00
C GLU A 454 -11.95 -36.15 -2.67
N ILE A 455 -12.89 -35.26 -2.33
CA ILE A 455 -13.02 -33.93 -2.92
C ILE A 455 -12.97 -32.86 -1.84
N SER A 456 -11.99 -31.97 -1.94
CA SER A 456 -11.75 -30.93 -0.93
C SER A 456 -11.76 -29.54 -1.56
N ASN A 457 -12.74 -28.73 -1.16
CA ASN A 457 -12.82 -27.31 -1.50
C ASN A 457 -12.09 -26.47 -0.46
N ILE A 458 -10.89 -25.99 -0.79
CA ILE A 458 -10.11 -25.15 0.13
C ILE A 458 -10.51 -23.66 0.08
N ASP A 459 -11.46 -23.30 -0.80
CA ASP A 459 -12.09 -21.97 -0.85
C ASP A 459 -13.29 -21.82 0.09
N PHE A 460 -13.58 -22.82 0.93
CA PHE A 460 -14.58 -22.71 1.99
C PHE A 460 -14.08 -21.79 3.12
N VAL A 461 -14.03 -20.49 2.86
CA VAL A 461 -13.61 -19.43 3.79
C VAL A 461 -14.74 -18.42 4.00
N PRO A 462 -14.76 -17.62 5.09
CA PRO A 462 -15.91 -16.80 5.45
C PRO A 462 -16.33 -15.77 4.39
N ALA A 463 -15.38 -15.20 3.66
CA ALA A 463 -15.65 -14.26 2.57
C ALA A 463 -16.42 -14.89 1.38
N ASN A 464 -16.31 -16.21 1.21
CA ASN A 464 -16.94 -16.95 0.10
C ASN A 464 -18.28 -17.59 0.49
N ILE A 465 -18.79 -17.33 1.70
CA ILE A 465 -20.07 -17.87 2.20
C ILE A 465 -21.07 -16.72 2.28
N ILE A 466 -22.10 -16.75 1.44
CA ILE A 466 -23.20 -15.78 1.48
C ILE A 466 -24.32 -16.29 2.38
N LEU A 467 -24.74 -15.41 3.28
CA LEU A 467 -25.91 -15.56 4.14
C LEU A 467 -27.05 -14.73 3.55
N SER A 468 -28.09 -15.41 3.07
CA SER A 468 -29.36 -14.81 2.66
C SER A 468 -30.47 -15.25 3.63
N GLU A 469 -31.65 -14.61 3.61
CA GLU A 469 -32.70 -14.76 4.65
C GLU A 469 -32.99 -16.20 5.09
N ASN A 470 -32.97 -17.17 4.17
CA ASN A 470 -33.21 -18.59 4.48
C ASN A 470 -32.20 -19.55 3.83
N LYS A 471 -31.04 -19.04 3.38
CA LYS A 471 -30.09 -19.84 2.59
C LYS A 471 -28.64 -19.50 2.92
N VAL A 472 -27.80 -20.52 2.92
CA VAL A 472 -26.35 -20.41 2.99
C VAL A 472 -25.78 -20.92 1.68
N SER A 473 -24.99 -20.10 0.99
CA SER A 473 -24.43 -20.44 -0.32
C SER A 473 -22.93 -20.21 -0.37
N VAL A 474 -22.18 -21.14 -0.97
CA VAL A 474 -20.76 -20.95 -1.28
C VAL A 474 -20.62 -20.39 -2.70
N ILE A 475 -20.04 -19.19 -2.82
CA ILE A 475 -19.94 -18.47 -4.10
C ILE A 475 -18.67 -18.75 -4.90
N ASP A 476 -17.58 -19.12 -4.22
CA ASP A 476 -16.33 -19.50 -4.86
C ASP A 476 -15.86 -20.88 -4.38
N TYR A 477 -15.45 -21.68 -5.35
CA TYR A 477 -15.02 -23.06 -5.20
C TYR A 477 -14.00 -23.41 -6.27
N GLU A 478 -13.28 -22.39 -6.78
CA GLU A 478 -12.27 -22.54 -7.82
C GLU A 478 -11.15 -23.48 -7.40
N TRP A 479 -10.74 -23.40 -6.13
CA TRP A 479 -9.75 -24.30 -5.54
C TRP A 479 -10.42 -25.48 -4.86
N THR A 480 -11.01 -26.33 -5.71
CA THR A 480 -11.49 -27.65 -5.33
C THR A 480 -10.63 -28.73 -5.98
N PHE A 481 -10.16 -29.67 -5.16
CA PHE A 481 -9.28 -30.74 -5.58
C PHE A 481 -10.00 -32.09 -5.49
N THR A 482 -9.86 -32.92 -6.53
CA THR A 482 -10.37 -34.31 -6.59
C THR A 482 -9.34 -35.31 -6.04
N PHE A 483 -8.55 -34.88 -5.06
CA PHE A 483 -7.61 -35.69 -4.31
C PHE A 483 -7.71 -35.30 -2.82
N PRO A 484 -7.38 -36.20 -1.89
CA PRO A 484 -7.58 -35.94 -0.47
C PRO A 484 -6.71 -34.77 0.02
N VAL A 485 -7.34 -33.87 0.78
CA VAL A 485 -6.69 -32.80 1.55
C VAL A 485 -7.18 -32.91 3.00
N PRO A 486 -6.30 -32.79 4.02
CA PRO A 486 -6.73 -32.91 5.41
C PRO A 486 -7.80 -31.89 5.79
N SER A 487 -8.89 -32.34 6.43
CA SER A 487 -9.97 -31.46 6.88
C SER A 487 -9.47 -30.36 7.83
N GLN A 488 -8.45 -30.65 8.64
CA GLN A 488 -7.85 -29.65 9.53
C GLN A 488 -7.16 -28.52 8.77
N PHE A 489 -6.63 -28.75 7.57
CA PHE A 489 -6.07 -27.68 6.75
C PHE A 489 -7.16 -26.73 6.23
N LEU A 490 -8.35 -27.24 5.89
CA LEU A 490 -9.50 -26.40 5.53
C LEU A 490 -9.95 -25.55 6.74
N VAL A 491 -9.99 -26.14 7.93
CA VAL A 491 -10.31 -25.42 9.18
C VAL A 491 -9.25 -24.37 9.50
N TYR A 492 -7.96 -24.70 9.33
CA TYR A 492 -6.86 -23.75 9.45
C TYR A 492 -7.06 -22.57 8.51
N ARG A 493 -7.32 -22.80 7.21
CA ARG A 493 -7.59 -21.73 6.24
C ARG A 493 -8.78 -20.88 6.66
N MET A 494 -9.88 -21.51 7.08
CA MET A 494 -11.07 -20.78 7.55
C MET A 494 -10.72 -19.80 8.69
N ILE A 495 -9.95 -20.25 9.68
CA ILE A 495 -9.48 -19.42 10.81
C ILE A 495 -8.47 -18.37 10.33
N PHE A 496 -7.47 -18.75 9.56
CA PHE A 496 -6.40 -17.88 9.09
C PHE A 496 -6.92 -16.70 8.27
N TYR A 497 -7.76 -16.96 7.26
CA TYR A 497 -8.31 -15.92 6.39
C TYR A 497 -9.23 -14.95 7.14
N TYR A 498 -9.93 -15.42 8.17
CA TYR A 498 -10.71 -14.53 9.03
C TYR A 498 -9.81 -13.78 10.01
N LEU A 499 -8.98 -14.46 10.79
CA LEU A 499 -8.31 -13.86 11.94
C LEU A 499 -7.06 -13.04 11.58
N GLU A 500 -6.23 -13.52 10.64
CA GLU A 500 -4.86 -13.01 10.44
C GLU A 500 -4.74 -11.93 9.37
N LEU A 501 -5.74 -11.78 8.50
CA LEU A 501 -5.67 -10.85 7.36
C LEU A 501 -6.20 -9.44 7.65
N ASN A 502 -6.73 -9.20 8.85
CA ASN A 502 -7.26 -7.89 9.23
C ASN A 502 -6.93 -7.56 10.69
N ASP A 503 -6.08 -6.54 10.88
CA ASP A 503 -5.58 -6.12 12.19
C ASP A 503 -6.68 -5.77 13.19
N LYS A 504 -7.86 -5.34 12.73
CA LYS A 504 -9.03 -5.05 13.59
C LYS A 504 -9.47 -6.29 14.39
N ARG A 505 -9.21 -7.49 13.87
CA ARG A 505 -9.59 -8.76 14.48
C ARG A 505 -8.55 -9.24 15.51
N GLY A 506 -7.48 -8.47 15.75
CA GLY A 506 -6.43 -8.79 16.71
C GLY A 506 -6.93 -9.08 18.14
N ILE A 507 -8.02 -8.46 18.57
CA ILE A 507 -8.67 -8.73 19.87
C ILE A 507 -9.17 -10.18 20.01
N LEU A 508 -9.43 -10.87 18.90
CA LEU A 508 -9.86 -12.27 18.91
C LEU A 508 -8.70 -13.24 19.11
N LYS A 509 -7.43 -12.79 19.03
CA LYS A 509 -6.25 -13.66 19.20
C LYS A 509 -6.18 -14.27 20.60
N GLU A 510 -6.67 -13.57 21.63
CA GLU A 510 -6.74 -14.06 23.02
C GLU A 510 -7.79 -15.17 23.24
N ARG A 511 -8.56 -15.54 22.20
CA ARG A 511 -9.60 -16.58 22.29
C ARG A 511 -9.15 -17.97 21.82
N ASP A 512 -7.90 -18.14 21.40
CA ASP A 512 -7.27 -19.43 21.08
C ASP A 512 -8.08 -20.29 20.07
N PHE A 513 -8.53 -19.69 18.96
CA PHE A 513 -9.38 -20.36 17.98
C PHE A 513 -8.73 -21.61 17.36
N TYR A 514 -7.41 -21.60 17.11
CA TYR A 514 -6.70 -22.76 16.59
C TYR A 514 -6.76 -23.95 17.56
N GLU A 515 -6.46 -23.73 18.85
CA GLU A 515 -6.50 -24.78 19.88
C GLU A 515 -7.91 -25.33 20.06
N LYS A 516 -8.92 -24.46 20.16
CA LYS A 516 -10.34 -24.85 20.22
C LYS A 516 -10.80 -25.64 18.99
N ALA A 517 -10.19 -25.40 17.83
CA ALA A 517 -10.43 -26.15 16.61
C ALA A 517 -9.68 -27.49 16.53
N GLY A 518 -8.78 -27.76 17.49
CA GLY A 518 -7.96 -28.98 17.57
C GLY A 518 -6.69 -28.92 16.71
N ILE A 519 -6.22 -27.71 16.37
CA ILE A 519 -4.99 -27.45 15.63
C ILE A 519 -3.90 -27.12 16.64
N LEU A 520 -2.83 -27.92 16.66
CA LEU A 520 -1.69 -27.71 17.55
C LEU A 520 -0.73 -26.65 16.97
N PRO A 521 0.11 -25.98 17.79
CA PRO A 521 1.11 -25.04 17.29
C PRO A 521 2.03 -25.62 16.21
N GLU A 522 2.42 -26.90 16.34
CA GLU A 522 3.25 -27.58 15.35
C GLU A 522 2.51 -27.83 14.02
N ASP A 523 1.18 -28.02 14.09
CA ASP A 523 0.34 -28.16 12.90
C ASP A 523 0.25 -26.83 12.14
N ILE A 524 0.26 -25.69 12.83
CA ILE A 524 0.24 -24.36 12.21
C ILE A 524 1.46 -24.14 11.33
N GLU A 525 2.66 -24.49 11.81
CA GLU A 525 3.89 -24.36 11.01
C GLU A 525 3.82 -25.18 9.73
N VAL A 526 3.31 -26.41 9.82
CA VAL A 526 3.08 -27.29 8.67
C VAL A 526 2.04 -26.72 7.71
N TYR A 527 0.95 -26.17 8.21
CA TYR A 527 -0.10 -25.58 7.37
C TYR A 527 0.34 -24.26 6.72
N VAL A 528 1.20 -23.48 7.37
CA VAL A 528 1.88 -22.32 6.74
C VAL A 528 2.76 -22.78 5.59
N GLU A 529 3.51 -23.87 5.74
CA GLU A 529 4.30 -24.45 4.65
C GLU A 529 3.41 -24.97 3.51
N MET A 530 2.29 -25.64 3.82
CA MET A 530 1.31 -26.06 2.82
C MET A 530 0.72 -24.87 2.06
N GLU A 531 0.38 -23.78 2.75
CA GLU A 531 -0.11 -22.55 2.12
C GLU A 531 0.94 -21.95 1.20
N HIS A 532 2.20 -21.88 1.65
CA HIS A 532 3.31 -21.41 0.83
C HIS A 532 3.46 -22.24 -0.45
N ASN A 533 3.46 -23.57 -0.35
CA ASN A 533 3.54 -24.47 -1.51
C ASN A 533 2.35 -24.29 -2.46
N PHE A 534 1.14 -24.09 -1.92
CA PHE A 534 -0.04 -23.81 -2.73
C PHE A 534 0.07 -22.49 -3.48
N GLN A 535 0.57 -21.42 -2.84
CA GLN A 535 0.83 -20.14 -3.52
C GLN A 535 1.88 -20.30 -4.62
N GLN A 536 2.94 -21.09 -4.41
CA GLN A 536 3.92 -21.40 -5.46
C GLN A 536 3.30 -22.22 -6.60
N TYR A 537 2.41 -23.17 -6.31
CA TYR A 537 1.67 -23.91 -7.33
C TYR A 537 0.79 -23.00 -8.20
N ILE A 538 0.15 -21.98 -7.59
CA ILE A 538 -0.65 -20.99 -8.30
C ILE A 538 0.21 -20.11 -9.22
N LEU A 539 1.37 -19.67 -8.74
CA LEU A 539 2.29 -18.82 -9.49
C LEU A 539 2.99 -19.60 -10.61
N GLY A 540 3.35 -20.86 -10.39
CA GLY A 540 4.14 -21.64 -11.33
C GLY A 540 5.48 -20.97 -11.60
N GLU A 541 5.79 -20.71 -12.88
CA GLU A 541 6.99 -19.97 -13.29
C GLU A 541 6.78 -18.45 -13.32
N HIS A 542 5.56 -17.97 -13.01
CA HIS A 542 5.21 -16.57 -13.06
C HIS A 542 5.67 -15.81 -11.81
N THR A 543 6.39 -14.70 -12.01
CA THR A 543 6.68 -13.75 -10.93
C THR A 543 5.59 -12.69 -10.90
N ALA A 544 4.81 -12.65 -9.80
CA ALA A 544 3.82 -11.58 -9.58
C ALA A 544 4.50 -10.21 -9.41
N MET A 545 3.85 -9.15 -9.88
CA MET A 545 4.39 -7.78 -9.86
C MET A 545 4.67 -7.29 -8.44
N ARG A 546 3.78 -7.62 -7.49
CA ARG A 546 3.97 -7.31 -6.06
C ARG A 546 5.29 -7.84 -5.50
N ASN A 547 5.75 -9.01 -5.98
CA ASN A 547 7.02 -9.60 -5.55
C ASN A 547 8.24 -8.87 -6.12
N MET A 548 8.05 -8.04 -7.16
CA MET A 548 9.09 -7.21 -7.77
C MET A 548 9.17 -5.81 -7.16
N TYR A 549 8.17 -5.40 -6.36
CA TYR A 549 8.03 -4.02 -5.88
C TYR A 549 9.28 -3.50 -5.18
N ALA A 550 9.77 -4.22 -4.16
CA ALA A 550 10.94 -3.80 -3.39
C ALA A 550 12.24 -3.72 -4.21
N GLN A 551 12.28 -4.35 -5.40
CA GLN A 551 13.46 -4.38 -6.26
C GLN A 551 13.42 -3.30 -7.35
N ILE A 552 12.23 -2.83 -7.71
CA ILE A 552 12.01 -1.84 -8.78
C ILE A 552 11.75 -0.45 -8.18
N SER A 553 10.93 -0.39 -7.13
CA SER A 553 10.51 0.86 -6.51
C SER A 553 11.64 1.49 -5.70
N PRO A 554 11.80 2.83 -5.74
CA PRO A 554 12.65 3.56 -4.80
C PRO A 554 12.16 3.50 -3.34
N GLY A 555 10.96 2.97 -3.08
CA GLY A 555 10.42 2.77 -1.73
C GLY A 555 9.52 3.89 -1.22
N ARG A 556 9.33 3.94 0.10
CA ARG A 556 8.48 4.91 0.80
C ARG A 556 9.20 5.60 1.94
N VAL A 557 8.72 6.79 2.29
CA VAL A 557 9.13 7.52 3.50
C VAL A 557 7.94 7.61 4.45
N GLU A 558 8.05 6.95 5.61
CA GLU A 558 7.06 7.02 6.69
C GLU A 558 7.12 8.39 7.37
N VAL A 559 6.15 9.27 7.06
CA VAL A 559 6.20 10.67 7.51
C VAL A 559 5.87 10.82 8.99
N GLU A 560 5.05 9.92 9.54
CA GLU A 560 4.67 9.92 10.96
C GLU A 560 5.88 9.76 11.88
N ASP A 561 6.79 8.85 11.55
CA ASP A 561 8.01 8.62 12.33
C ASP A 561 8.93 9.84 12.26
N TYR A 562 9.14 10.39 11.07
CA TYR A 562 9.91 11.62 10.88
C TYR A 562 9.32 12.81 11.67
N TYR A 563 7.99 12.96 11.63
CA TYR A 563 7.30 14.01 12.39
C TYR A 563 7.49 13.83 13.90
N ARG A 564 7.39 12.59 14.40
CA ARG A 564 7.59 12.26 15.81
C ARG A 564 9.02 12.59 16.27
N GLU A 565 10.02 12.25 15.46
CA GLU A 565 11.42 12.61 15.72
C GLU A 565 11.61 14.13 15.76
N LYS A 566 11.10 14.88 14.78
CA LYS A 566 11.21 16.35 14.76
C LYS A 566 10.46 17.04 15.90
N LYS A 567 9.32 16.49 16.29
CA LYS A 567 8.58 16.95 17.47
C LYS A 567 9.40 16.74 18.74
N GLN A 568 10.05 15.58 18.89
CA GLN A 568 10.92 15.30 20.03
C GLN A 568 12.14 16.23 20.06
N GLU A 569 12.81 16.46 18.93
CA GLU A 569 13.92 17.43 18.82
C GLU A 569 13.49 18.84 19.27
N SER A 570 12.25 19.26 18.97
CA SER A 570 11.74 20.57 19.38
C SER A 570 11.54 20.71 20.90
N LEU A 571 11.39 19.60 21.64
CA LEU A 571 11.29 19.58 23.10
C LEU A 571 12.66 19.56 23.79
N GLU A 572 13.74 19.38 23.03
CA GLU A 572 15.12 19.32 23.49
C GLU A 572 15.87 20.60 23.13
N MET A 573 15.36 21.75 23.58
CA MET A 573 16.02 23.05 23.48
C MET A 573 16.63 23.46 24.81
N LEU A 574 17.83 24.05 24.78
CA LEU A 574 18.38 24.79 25.91
C LEU A 574 17.74 26.18 25.92
N GLN A 575 17.04 26.53 26.99
CA GLN A 575 16.55 27.89 27.22
C GLN A 575 17.44 28.58 28.25
N ILE A 576 17.92 29.78 27.94
CA ILE A 576 18.74 30.58 28.83
C ILE A 576 17.95 31.82 29.23
N PHE A 577 17.71 31.98 30.51
CA PHE A 577 17.10 33.13 31.15
C PHE A 577 18.18 34.00 31.80
N TRP A 578 17.98 35.32 31.78
CA TRP A 578 18.83 36.28 32.51
C TRP A 578 17.98 37.14 33.45
N ASP A 579 18.57 37.53 34.59
CA ASP A 579 17.93 38.49 35.50
C ASP A 579 18.17 39.93 35.03
N ASN A 580 17.14 40.77 35.07
CA ASN A 580 17.19 42.21 34.78
C ASN A 580 16.83 43.08 36.01
N GLY A 581 16.96 42.53 37.22
CA GLY A 581 16.55 43.18 38.48
C GLY A 581 15.10 42.87 38.87
N LYS A 582 14.42 42.02 38.11
CA LYS A 582 13.18 41.32 38.44
C LYS A 582 13.43 39.87 38.05
N SER A 583 13.20 38.95 38.98
CA SER A 583 13.37 37.49 38.81
C SER A 583 13.02 36.94 37.40
N PHE A 584 13.62 35.81 37.02
CA PHE A 584 13.51 35.22 35.68
C PHE A 584 12.08 35.22 35.10
N ASN A 585 11.94 35.63 33.84
CA ASN A 585 10.68 35.62 33.12
C ASN A 585 10.88 35.26 31.63
N GLU A 586 9.82 34.84 30.96
CA GLU A 586 9.88 34.28 29.60
C GLU A 586 10.36 35.28 28.54
N ALA A 587 10.06 36.58 28.71
CA ALA A 587 10.45 37.61 27.75
C ALA A 587 11.96 37.88 27.77
N ASP A 588 12.61 37.59 28.89
CA ASP A 588 14.06 37.72 29.12
C ASP A 588 14.74 36.35 28.98
N SER A 589 14.52 35.69 27.85
CA SER A 589 15.12 34.39 27.54
C SER A 589 15.46 34.21 26.06
N VAL A 590 16.39 33.28 25.79
CA VAL A 590 16.75 32.83 24.44
C VAL A 590 16.79 31.31 24.39
N ARG A 591 16.46 30.72 23.23
CA ARG A 591 16.46 29.27 23.03
C ARG A 591 17.50 28.85 22.00
N TYR A 592 18.18 27.75 22.31
CA TYR A 592 19.16 27.11 21.43
C TYR A 592 18.80 25.63 21.25
N LEU A 593 18.86 25.15 20.00
CA LEU A 593 18.52 23.77 19.67
C LEU A 593 19.70 22.83 19.96
N PHE A 594 19.44 21.71 20.65
CA PHE A 594 20.38 20.59 20.65
C PHE A 594 20.33 19.90 19.28
N ARG A 595 21.47 19.83 18.58
CA ARG A 595 21.60 19.07 17.33
C ARG A 595 22.26 17.74 17.60
N ASN A 596 21.60 16.64 17.24
CA ASN A 596 22.06 15.27 17.53
C ASN A 596 22.41 15.07 19.02
N GLY A 597 21.55 15.59 19.91
CA GLY A 597 21.76 15.54 21.35
C GLY A 597 22.90 16.42 21.87
N LYS A 598 23.50 17.30 21.07
CA LYS A 598 24.60 18.18 21.50
C LYS A 598 24.31 19.65 21.24
N ILE A 599 24.88 20.50 22.08
CA ILE A 599 24.87 21.95 21.89
C ILE A 599 26.26 22.50 22.15
N GLN A 600 26.69 23.42 21.29
CA GLN A 600 27.86 24.26 21.51
C GLN A 600 27.48 25.68 21.11
N THR A 601 27.42 26.59 22.08
CA THR A 601 26.99 27.96 21.85
C THR A 601 27.74 28.94 22.77
N GLU A 602 27.79 30.20 22.35
CA GLU A 602 28.25 31.32 23.16
C GLU A 602 27.09 32.31 23.28
N PHE A 603 26.69 32.60 24.52
CA PHE A 603 25.62 33.53 24.82
C PHE A 603 26.22 34.84 25.32
N GLU A 604 25.98 35.93 24.59
CA GLU A 604 26.35 37.28 25.01
C GLU A 604 25.38 37.77 26.10
N LEU A 605 25.95 38.25 27.20
CA LEU A 605 25.20 38.68 28.38
C LEU A 605 24.59 40.07 28.12
N PRO A 606 23.27 40.23 28.31
CA PRO A 606 22.65 41.55 28.33
C PRO A 606 23.25 42.43 29.45
N GLU A 607 23.23 43.76 29.25
CA GLU A 607 23.76 44.70 30.24
C GLU A 607 23.08 44.54 31.61
N ASN A 608 23.86 44.59 32.69
CA ASN A 608 23.42 44.42 34.08
C ASN A 608 22.91 43.02 34.46
N THR A 609 23.22 41.98 33.68
CA THR A 609 22.90 40.60 34.06
C THR A 609 23.66 40.18 35.33
N THR A 610 22.93 39.82 36.39
CA THR A 610 23.47 39.39 37.69
C THR A 610 23.39 37.88 37.90
N MET A 611 22.38 37.23 37.32
CA MET A 611 22.10 35.79 37.43
C MET A 611 21.67 35.21 36.10
N LEU A 612 21.93 33.92 35.90
CA LEU A 612 21.42 33.15 34.76
C LEU A 612 20.70 31.90 35.23
N ARG A 613 19.71 31.46 34.46
CA ARG A 613 19.12 30.12 34.57
C ARG A 613 19.14 29.45 33.21
N LEU A 614 19.73 28.27 33.15
CA LEU A 614 19.84 27.44 31.96
C LEU A 614 18.93 26.23 32.16
N ASP A 615 17.90 26.13 31.33
CA ASP A 615 16.90 25.06 31.36
C ASP A 615 17.17 24.14 30.14
N PRO A 616 17.88 23.01 30.30
CA PRO A 616 18.22 22.10 29.21
C PRO A 616 17.01 21.23 28.79
N GLY A 617 15.87 21.85 28.51
CA GLY A 617 14.60 21.25 28.06
C GLY A 617 13.58 21.00 29.19
N GLU A 618 12.42 20.43 28.89
CA GLU A 618 11.26 20.40 29.82
C GLU A 618 11.00 19.04 30.51
N MET A 619 11.82 18.02 30.23
CA MET A 619 11.59 16.64 30.71
C MET A 619 12.79 16.09 31.48
N SER A 620 12.54 15.10 32.35
CA SER A 620 13.59 14.32 33.03
C SER A 620 14.60 13.75 32.02
N LYS A 621 15.91 13.91 32.27
CA LYS A 621 16.97 13.49 31.34
C LYS A 621 18.33 13.30 32.00
N GLY A 622 19.20 12.58 31.30
CA GLY A 622 20.64 12.63 31.55
C GLY A 622 21.28 13.76 30.74
N LEU A 623 22.19 14.52 31.35
CA LEU A 623 22.89 15.62 30.69
C LEU A 623 24.36 15.60 31.10
N LYS A 624 25.26 15.76 30.13
CA LYS A 624 26.66 16.01 30.35
C LYS A 624 26.98 17.47 30.06
N ILE A 625 27.51 18.17 31.05
CA ILE A 625 28.05 19.52 30.88
C ILE A 625 29.52 19.33 30.51
N VAL A 626 29.83 19.46 29.22
CA VAL A 626 31.19 19.30 28.69
C VAL A 626 32.01 20.57 28.96
N LYS A 627 31.39 21.73 28.77
CA LYS A 627 32.02 23.04 28.99
C LYS A 627 30.99 24.04 29.49
N LEU A 628 31.32 24.72 30.58
CA LEU A 628 30.58 25.88 31.07
C LEU A 628 31.59 26.90 31.62
N THR A 629 32.01 27.84 30.76
CA THR A 629 33.08 28.79 31.07
C THR A 629 32.70 30.20 30.65
N TRP A 630 33.32 31.19 31.28
CA TRP A 630 33.26 32.59 30.82
C TRP A 630 34.09 32.80 29.55
N GLU A 631 34.03 34.00 28.98
CA GLU A 631 34.78 34.35 27.76
C GLU A 631 36.29 34.08 27.87
N ASP A 632 36.86 34.25 29.06
CA ASP A 632 38.28 34.08 29.40
C ASP A 632 38.69 32.64 29.77
N GLU A 633 37.79 31.67 29.53
CA GLU A 633 37.97 30.24 29.83
C GLU A 633 37.98 29.89 31.34
N SER A 634 37.70 30.85 32.22
CA SER A 634 37.49 30.54 33.65
C SER A 634 36.16 29.81 33.89
N GLN A 635 36.15 28.90 34.87
CA GLN A 635 35.00 28.04 35.16
C GLN A 635 33.82 28.82 35.75
N VAL A 636 32.61 28.51 35.28
CA VAL A 636 31.35 29.03 35.82
C VAL A 636 30.97 28.22 37.06
N LYS A 637 30.63 28.91 38.14
CA LYS A 637 30.04 28.27 39.33
C LYS A 637 28.52 28.25 39.16
N PHE A 638 27.92 27.10 39.37
CA PHE A 638 26.48 26.91 39.23
C PHE A 638 25.92 25.97 40.31
N HIS A 639 24.61 26.05 40.48
CA HIS A 639 23.79 25.12 41.23
C HIS A 639 22.82 24.44 40.27
N THR A 640 22.42 23.21 40.57
CA THR A 640 21.47 22.49 39.74
C THR A 640 20.62 21.58 40.60
N ASP A 641 19.38 21.34 40.16
CA ASP A 641 18.48 20.34 40.73
C ASP A 641 18.81 18.91 40.24
N GLY A 642 19.73 18.79 39.26
CA GLY A 642 20.28 17.53 38.81
C GLY A 642 21.25 16.89 39.82
N CYS A 643 21.21 15.57 39.92
CA CYS A 643 22.18 14.81 40.72
C CYS A 643 23.38 14.42 39.86
N GLU A 644 24.59 14.81 40.27
CA GLU A 644 25.82 14.39 39.58
C GLU A 644 26.07 12.90 39.77
N VAL A 645 26.05 12.13 38.68
CA VAL A 645 26.20 10.66 38.68
C VAL A 645 27.61 10.19 38.28
N SER A 646 28.35 11.04 37.59
CA SER A 646 29.78 10.94 37.31
C SER A 646 30.30 12.32 36.92
N SER A 647 31.62 12.53 36.88
CA SER A 647 32.20 13.86 36.63
C SER A 647 31.60 14.56 35.40
N GLY A 648 30.86 15.66 35.65
CA GLY A 648 30.19 16.45 34.63
C GLY A 648 28.92 15.83 34.02
N GLU A 649 28.49 14.65 34.48
CA GLU A 649 27.25 13.98 34.07
C GLU A 649 26.20 14.07 35.19
N PHE A 650 25.03 14.59 34.85
CA PHE A 650 23.92 14.86 35.76
C PHE A 650 22.69 14.07 35.34
N TYR A 651 21.93 13.60 36.32
CA TYR A 651 20.59 13.07 36.13
C TYR A 651 19.55 14.01 36.73
N PHE A 652 18.64 14.48 35.90
CA PHE A 652 17.49 15.30 36.29
C PHE A 652 16.27 14.39 36.35
N GLY A 653 15.86 14.03 37.58
CA GLY A 653 14.74 13.11 37.81
C GLY A 653 13.37 13.79 37.83
N GLY A 654 13.33 15.11 38.00
CA GLY A 654 12.12 15.92 37.91
C GLY A 654 11.83 16.34 36.46
N ASP A 655 10.58 16.74 36.23
CA ASP A 655 10.21 17.55 35.07
C ASP A 655 10.63 19.00 35.37
N ASP A 656 11.22 19.71 34.41
CA ASP A 656 11.88 21.04 34.55
C ASP A 656 13.34 21.02 35.10
N PRO A 657 14.32 20.46 34.36
CA PRO A 657 15.74 20.53 34.74
C PRO A 657 16.25 21.97 34.73
N GLN A 658 16.98 22.38 35.78
CA GLN A 658 17.49 23.74 35.93
C GLN A 658 18.98 23.77 36.34
N ILE A 659 19.74 24.67 35.71
CA ILE A 659 21.11 25.02 36.07
C ILE A 659 21.15 26.52 36.35
N ILE A 660 21.41 26.90 37.60
CA ILE A 660 21.35 28.28 38.09
C ILE A 660 22.76 28.81 38.32
N VAL A 661 23.07 29.96 37.75
CA VAL A 661 24.30 30.73 38.00
C VAL A 661 23.92 31.92 38.87
N ASP A 662 24.16 31.78 40.19
CA ASP A 662 23.71 32.75 41.21
C ASP A 662 24.45 34.09 41.19
N SER A 663 25.62 34.17 40.55
CA SER A 663 26.39 35.40 40.48
C SER A 663 27.26 35.43 39.24
N VAL A 664 26.96 36.38 38.35
CA VAL A 664 27.81 36.74 37.21
C VAL A 664 28.89 37.73 37.71
N PRO A 665 30.20 37.40 37.58
CA PRO A 665 31.28 38.31 37.99
C PRO A 665 31.25 39.65 37.24
N GLU A 666 31.76 40.72 37.87
CA GLU A 666 31.88 42.03 37.22
C GLU A 666 32.73 41.95 35.94
N ASN A 667 32.27 42.62 34.88
CA ASN A 667 32.90 42.71 33.54
C ASN A 667 32.83 41.46 32.65
N ARG A 668 32.04 40.44 33.00
CA ARG A 668 31.74 39.33 32.07
C ARG A 668 30.88 39.78 30.91
N LYS A 669 31.16 39.25 29.72
CA LYS A 669 30.46 39.61 28.48
C LYS A 669 29.77 38.43 27.82
N SER A 670 30.27 37.22 28.00
CA SER A 670 29.64 36.04 27.44
C SER A 670 29.90 34.78 28.26
N ILE A 671 29.04 33.79 28.06
CA ILE A 671 29.20 32.43 28.59
C ILE A 671 29.27 31.43 27.43
N LYS A 672 30.29 30.57 27.46
CA LYS A 672 30.50 29.47 26.51
C LYS A 672 29.92 28.20 27.11
N ILE A 673 29.01 27.57 26.37
CA ILE A 673 28.21 26.43 26.80
C ILE A 673 28.41 25.27 25.82
N GLU A 674 28.80 24.11 26.34
CA GLU A 674 28.83 22.85 25.62
C GLU A 674 28.17 21.76 26.47
N MET A 675 27.09 21.17 25.95
CA MET A 675 26.33 20.13 26.64
C MET A 675 25.94 18.99 25.70
N GLU A 676 25.76 17.79 26.26
CA GLU A 676 25.37 16.57 25.56
C GLU A 676 24.25 15.86 26.34
N ILE A 677 23.13 15.56 25.69
CA ILE A 677 22.05 14.74 26.24
C ILE A 677 22.53 13.29 26.28
N LEU A 678 22.38 12.66 27.43
CA LEU A 678 22.78 11.27 27.66
C LEU A 678 21.58 10.34 27.59
N ASP A 679 21.85 9.05 27.34
CA ASP A 679 20.82 8.00 27.44
C ASP A 679 20.20 7.98 28.85
N ARG A 680 18.87 8.17 28.90
CA ARG A 680 18.12 8.29 30.15
C ARG A 680 18.26 7.05 31.02
N GLN A 681 18.06 5.86 30.45
CA GLN A 681 18.06 4.60 31.22
C GLN A 681 19.43 4.32 31.84
N THR A 682 20.50 4.58 31.10
CA THR A 682 21.88 4.40 31.59
C THR A 682 22.18 5.38 32.71
N THR A 683 21.79 6.64 32.55
CA THR A 683 22.08 7.70 33.53
C THR A 683 21.24 7.52 34.81
N GLU A 684 19.98 7.11 34.67
CA GLU A 684 19.09 6.74 35.78
C GLU A 684 19.64 5.55 36.60
N LYS A 685 20.17 4.52 35.94
CA LYS A 685 20.84 3.40 36.64
C LYS A 685 22.05 3.89 37.44
N LYS A 686 22.85 4.81 36.91
CA LYS A 686 23.97 5.42 37.64
C LYS A 686 23.47 6.21 38.86
N PHE A 687 22.39 6.98 38.70
CA PHE A 687 21.75 7.71 39.80
C PHE A 687 21.34 6.78 40.94
N TRP A 688 20.62 5.70 40.65
CA TRP A 688 20.20 4.75 41.69
C TRP A 688 21.39 4.08 42.40
N LYS A 689 22.51 3.88 41.70
CA LYS A 689 23.75 3.38 42.31
C LYS A 689 24.37 4.39 43.28
N VAL A 690 24.52 5.65 42.86
CA VAL A 690 25.04 6.74 43.71
C VAL A 690 24.14 6.95 44.93
N TYR A 691 22.82 6.95 44.72
CA TYR A 691 21.84 7.08 45.80
C TYR A 691 21.96 5.94 46.82
N ALA A 692 22.11 4.70 46.37
CA ALA A 692 22.31 3.55 47.25
C ALA A 692 23.62 3.63 48.05
N GLU A 693 24.70 4.11 47.44
CA GLU A 693 26.00 4.31 48.11
C GLU A 693 25.92 5.42 49.16
N GLN A 694 25.33 6.57 48.84
CA GLN A 694 25.12 7.68 49.78
C GLN A 694 24.22 7.26 50.94
N LYS A 695 23.14 6.51 50.68
CA LYS A 695 22.26 6.00 51.73
C LYS A 695 23.02 5.08 52.69
N ARG A 696 23.86 4.17 52.18
CA ARG A 696 24.71 3.31 53.01
C ARG A 696 25.72 4.11 53.83
N ALA A 697 26.36 5.12 53.22
CA ALA A 697 27.30 6.00 53.93
C ALA A 697 26.61 6.80 55.04
N MET A 698 25.40 7.29 54.79
CA MET A 698 24.61 8.04 55.77
C MET A 698 24.14 7.14 56.93
N GLU A 699 23.75 5.89 56.64
CA GLU A 699 23.45 4.87 57.65
C GLU A 699 24.68 4.54 58.52
N GLN A 700 25.86 4.38 57.90
CA GLN A 700 27.13 4.17 58.63
C GLN A 700 27.49 5.38 59.51
N MET A 701 27.40 6.60 58.97
CA MET A 701 27.71 7.81 59.71
C MET A 701 26.71 8.06 60.86
N SER A 702 25.44 7.71 60.67
CA SER A 702 24.44 7.72 61.74
C SER A 702 24.75 6.68 62.83
N GLN A 703 25.24 5.50 62.47
CA GLN A 703 25.71 4.50 63.43
C GLN A 703 26.95 4.96 64.19
N GLU A 704 27.93 5.55 63.51
CA GLU A 704 29.12 6.14 64.16
C GLU A 704 28.75 7.29 65.10
N LEU A 705 27.81 8.16 64.71
CA LEU A 705 27.32 9.24 65.54
C LEU A 705 26.62 8.69 66.79
N ALA A 706 25.82 7.63 66.64
CA ALA A 706 25.18 6.94 67.78
C ALA A 706 26.22 6.29 68.71
N GLN A 707 27.27 5.65 68.17
CA GLN A 707 28.37 5.09 68.96
C GLN A 707 29.17 6.16 69.70
N LYS A 708 29.53 7.27 69.03
CA LYS A 708 30.20 8.40 69.67
C LYS A 708 29.34 9.03 70.77
N LYS A 709 28.03 9.15 70.56
CA LYS A 709 27.10 9.65 71.58
C LYS A 709 27.03 8.72 72.79
N ALA A 710 26.95 7.41 72.58
CA ALA A 710 26.99 6.42 73.66
C ALA A 710 28.33 6.45 74.43
N LEU A 711 29.46 6.66 73.74
CA LEU A 711 30.77 6.80 74.38
C LEU A 711 30.86 8.07 75.23
N VAL A 712 30.32 9.19 74.72
CA VAL A 712 30.21 10.45 75.49
C VAL A 712 29.36 10.23 76.74
N ASP A 713 28.19 9.60 76.63
CA ASP A 713 27.33 9.31 77.78
C ASP A 713 28.03 8.40 78.82
N GLN A 714 28.83 7.43 78.37
CA GLN A 714 29.61 6.55 79.24
C GLN A 714 30.75 7.28 79.95
N VAL A 715 31.46 8.17 79.26
CA VAL A 715 32.49 9.05 79.85
C VAL A 715 31.83 9.99 80.85
N GLU A 716 30.70 10.61 80.50
CA GLU A 716 29.96 11.51 81.39
C GLU A 716 29.42 10.81 82.65
N GLY A 717 29.06 9.53 82.54
CA GLY A 717 28.62 8.67 83.64
C GLY A 717 29.73 8.16 84.56
N SER A 718 31.00 8.21 84.12
CA SER A 718 32.15 7.63 84.83
C SER A 718 32.48 8.36 86.15
N LYS A 719 33.01 7.62 87.13
CA LYS A 719 33.48 8.21 88.41
C LYS A 719 34.56 9.27 88.18
N ALA A 720 35.44 9.08 87.19
CA ALA A 720 36.51 10.02 86.87
C ALA A 720 35.97 11.35 86.32
N TRP A 721 34.98 11.33 85.43
CA TRP A 721 34.36 12.55 84.90
C TRP A 721 33.52 13.28 85.95
N LYS A 722 32.80 12.55 86.80
CA LYS A 722 32.07 13.13 87.95
C LYS A 722 33.01 13.82 88.94
N VAL A 723 34.20 13.27 89.17
CA VAL A 723 35.26 13.90 89.98
C VAL A 723 35.88 15.09 89.26
N TYR A 724 36.18 15.00 87.96
CA TYR A 724 36.66 16.12 87.14
C TYR A 724 35.68 17.31 87.14
N ARG A 725 34.38 17.05 86.98
CA ARG A 725 33.31 18.07 87.02
C ARG A 725 33.15 18.69 88.41
N ALA A 726 33.42 17.93 89.48
CA ALA A 726 33.43 18.43 90.85
C ALA A 726 34.66 19.31 91.15
N ILE A 727 35.80 19.04 90.51
CA ILE A 727 37.04 19.83 90.66
C ILE A 727 37.02 21.10 89.79
N LYS A 728 36.35 21.08 88.62
CA LYS A 728 36.28 22.22 87.69
C LYS A 728 35.10 23.19 87.91
N ARG A 729 34.23 22.96 88.89
CA ARG A 729 33.30 24.00 89.36
C ARG A 729 34.01 24.89 90.39
N VAL A 730 34.89 25.75 89.88
CA VAL A 730 35.29 27.05 90.44
C VAL A 730 35.14 28.05 89.32
#